data_AF-A0A525KAX3-F1
#
_entry.id   AF-A0A525KAX3-F1
#
_cell.length_a   1.000
_cell.length_b   1.000
_cell.length_c   1.000
_cell.angle_alpha   90.00
_cell.angle_beta   90.00
_cell.angle_gamma   90.00
#
_symmetry.space_group_name_H-M   'P 1'
#
loop_
_entity.id
_entity.type
_entity.pdbx_description
1 polymer ?
#
loop_
_entity_poly.entity_id
_entity_poly.type
_entity_poly.pdbx_seq_one_letter_code
_entity_poly.pdbx_strand_id
1 'polypeptide(L)'
;MAKLKGFPDETFAAMQRIRETALVDFDSLFSPGRKLWTLQNLRQFHALFVERFDAGEGSFLEKWRKQLEGANDEILQLAAELLYVQQFFTSLTGPEKKLENVNVVLGWCANPASIPEWAIQGVKHGIAGDQSFNQHRPFHLAWLNEYLIHWQELPESDRNMLLEEPLRFADDVRSVEFSRGAYQPMQEAWLHIIFPETFENISSRKDKRRIRDAFYDRLKGGPTENIDSDLLEIRRQLVSQQGDGFHFYRSPIVERWKEANLSEHDVELIRQSRSRDKYTDFSTDERAAYKRVHDALRRFGEIAVEELGGPRDYVLKLTSGFHPNSGIRGGKPKDLWFGIYRKENEERFLGNPQVFMIVSSRGIEWGFAPLTHPDDFSNQDIKRRTREIARLVLEQLPAPQSQEAADLAGQLSKSSKWCFRSKQRLDPNQSEFKTLQEWLSFLRSDDGIKNAGGGISRYALAEEVDATNFEEEVRHMAQLFRPLMERVIADAPPTTATKLGSEPPLTATPLAALGPFSDLIHVFLGELAKAQLGPFQKSDPLWNAMTDVKTRLEQFPAVRSRPNLLVNISVGQGNWATVPWIALLNTKITRSTQEGIYVVFLISTELDRIYLTLNQGTTNLVRELGQREAQKQMLDVAVKTRTIVPDLVATGFILDNEIKLGGGGWLAKNYEIGTIAHVEFGLNDIPNDEKMNELLEAVLNAYDRAVDEPPAKTPDSRHTPTDTPPAIEPYGMDDALSELFLEQPFLERLLAIWAGKKNLILQGAPGVGKSFVAKRLAYLLLEQKDSGRVETVQFHQSYSYEDFVQGYRPDGKGGFTLRDGVFHRFCEKARLSPSRKHVFIIDEINRGNLSKILGELMLLVESDKRGPAWAASLTYSQPDEPRFFVPENVHLLGMMNTADRSLSMVDYALRRRFSFASLEPMYGSNKFRSFLIDHGVPETMVDMIITRMTALNQAIGDDRSNLGPGYRIGHSFFVPLGDFDYDPGWYRRVIETEIIPLLEEYWFDDPDKADSWRQQLLQGVS
;
A
#
# COMPACT_ATOMS: atom_id res chain seq x y z
N MET A 1 42.15 22.82 -10.65
CA MET A 1 40.86 22.44 -11.26
C MET A 1 40.62 23.27 -12.51
N ALA A 2 40.15 22.65 -13.59
CA ALA A 2 39.76 23.38 -14.81
C ALA A 2 38.32 23.92 -14.65
N LYS A 3 38.07 25.16 -15.09
CA LYS A 3 36.76 25.81 -15.00
C LYS A 3 35.73 25.09 -15.90
N LEU A 4 34.53 24.82 -15.39
CA LEU A 4 33.40 24.43 -16.23
C LEU A 4 32.87 25.62 -17.03
N LYS A 5 32.60 25.39 -18.32
CA LYS A 5 31.86 26.35 -19.14
C LYS A 5 30.43 26.51 -18.62
N GLY A 6 30.02 27.74 -18.32
CA GLY A 6 28.65 28.08 -17.92
C GLY A 6 28.43 28.49 -16.46
N PHE A 7 29.42 28.33 -15.57
CA PHE A 7 29.34 28.85 -14.18
C PHE A 7 29.96 30.26 -14.07
N PRO A 8 29.38 31.17 -13.27
CA PRO A 8 30.01 32.44 -12.91
C PRO A 8 31.38 32.20 -12.25
N ASP A 9 32.37 33.03 -12.60
CA ASP A 9 33.74 32.91 -12.08
C ASP A 9 33.79 33.01 -10.57
N GLU A 10 32.94 33.85 -9.98
CA GLU A 10 32.86 34.09 -8.56
C GLU A 10 32.34 32.86 -7.80
N THR A 11 31.35 32.15 -8.36
CA THR A 11 30.80 30.93 -7.77
C THR A 11 31.85 29.81 -7.77
N PHE A 12 32.57 29.64 -8.89
CA PHE A 12 33.62 28.63 -8.99
C PHE A 12 34.80 28.93 -8.06
N ALA A 13 35.23 30.20 -7.98
CA ALA A 13 36.28 30.62 -7.06
C ALA A 13 35.88 30.39 -5.58
N ALA A 14 34.61 30.58 -5.24
CA ALA A 14 34.10 30.26 -3.90
C ALA A 14 34.11 28.76 -3.59
N MET A 15 33.75 27.88 -4.54
CA MET A 15 33.87 26.43 -4.37
C MET A 15 35.32 26.00 -4.12
N GLN A 16 36.27 26.56 -4.87
CA GLN A 16 37.70 26.28 -4.67
C GLN A 16 38.16 26.68 -3.27
N ARG A 17 37.75 27.87 -2.80
CA ARG A 17 38.07 28.32 -1.44
C ARG A 17 37.45 27.42 -0.37
N ILE A 18 36.21 26.95 -0.56
CA ILE A 18 35.59 25.97 0.33
C ILE A 18 36.44 24.70 0.38
N ARG A 19 36.82 24.15 -0.79
CA ARG A 19 37.67 22.95 -0.87
C ARG A 19 39.00 23.15 -0.15
N GLU A 20 39.75 24.19 -0.48
CA GLU A 20 41.07 24.48 0.09
C GLU A 20 40.97 24.69 1.61
N THR A 21 40.05 25.54 2.04
CA THR A 21 39.88 25.88 3.46
C THR A 21 39.41 24.69 4.29
N ALA A 22 38.40 23.95 3.80
CA ALA A 22 37.76 22.87 4.56
C ALA A 22 38.58 21.58 4.59
N LEU A 23 39.21 21.21 3.48
CA LEU A 23 39.82 19.89 3.29
C LEU A 23 41.35 19.89 3.36
N VAL A 24 42.00 21.05 3.15
CA VAL A 24 43.46 21.16 3.11
C VAL A 24 43.97 21.98 4.29
N ASP A 25 43.53 23.23 4.42
CA ASP A 25 44.09 24.16 5.39
C ASP A 25 43.45 24.04 6.77
N PHE A 26 42.22 23.54 6.87
CA PHE A 26 41.40 23.54 8.10
C PHE A 26 41.28 24.95 8.74
N ASP A 27 41.30 25.98 7.89
CA ASP A 27 41.24 27.40 8.26
C ASP A 27 39.77 27.88 8.34
N SER A 28 39.56 29.15 8.68
CA SER A 28 38.23 29.78 8.68
C SER A 28 37.91 30.43 7.34
N LEU A 29 36.68 30.22 6.85
CA LEU A 29 36.18 30.89 5.65
C LEU A 29 35.98 32.39 5.86
N PHE A 30 35.62 32.82 7.08
CA PHE A 30 35.30 34.23 7.38
C PHE A 30 36.41 34.98 8.13
N SER A 31 37.40 34.28 8.70
CA SER A 31 38.52 34.85 9.44
C SER A 31 39.84 34.16 9.08
N PRO A 32 40.37 34.40 7.86
CA PRO A 32 41.59 33.73 7.38
C PRO A 32 42.76 33.83 8.36
N GLY A 33 43.49 32.72 8.55
CA GLY A 33 44.56 32.58 9.55
C GLY A 33 44.11 32.04 10.90
N ARG A 34 42.80 31.85 11.11
CA ARG A 34 42.22 31.23 12.31
C ARG A 34 41.73 29.82 12.00
N LYS A 35 42.45 28.81 12.50
CA LYS A 35 42.09 27.38 12.34
C LYS A 35 40.80 27.02 13.08
N LEU A 36 39.65 27.20 12.43
CA LEU A 36 38.33 26.92 12.99
C LEU A 36 37.82 25.52 12.66
N TRP A 37 38.11 25.02 11.46
CA TRP A 37 37.67 23.71 10.99
C TRP A 37 38.54 22.59 11.56
N THR A 38 38.97 22.67 12.81
CA THR A 38 39.83 21.64 13.43
C THR A 38 39.00 20.47 13.96
N LEU A 39 39.61 19.29 14.06
CA LEU A 39 38.98 18.09 14.62
C LEU A 39 38.39 18.34 16.01
N GLN A 40 39.08 19.14 16.85
CA GLN A 40 38.60 19.51 18.17
C GLN A 40 37.28 20.30 18.10
N ASN A 41 37.23 21.34 17.26
CA ASN A 41 36.04 22.18 17.12
C ASN A 41 34.89 21.44 16.45
N LEU A 42 35.18 20.60 15.45
CA LEU A 42 34.19 19.75 14.80
C LEU A 42 33.56 18.75 15.78
N ARG A 43 34.37 18.10 16.65
CA ARG A 43 33.85 17.21 17.70
C ARG A 43 33.06 17.95 18.77
N GLN A 44 33.47 19.17 19.13
CA GLN A 44 32.71 19.97 20.09
C GLN A 44 31.35 20.42 19.49
N PHE A 45 31.33 20.84 18.23
CA PHE A 45 30.08 21.11 17.51
C PHE A 45 29.20 19.84 17.42
N HIS A 46 29.79 18.69 17.09
CA HIS A 46 29.11 17.39 17.07
C HIS A 46 28.41 17.08 18.40
N ALA A 47 29.14 17.22 19.52
CA ALA A 47 28.61 16.95 20.85
C ALA A 47 27.46 17.89 21.26
N LEU A 48 27.50 19.16 20.82
CA LEU A 48 26.47 20.15 21.13
C LEU A 48 25.25 20.04 20.23
N PHE A 49 25.46 19.76 18.94
CA PHE A 49 24.39 19.79 17.94
C PHE A 49 23.90 18.39 17.57
N VAL A 50 24.81 17.51 17.14
CA VAL A 50 24.46 16.18 16.64
C VAL A 50 24.05 15.28 17.80
N GLU A 51 24.86 15.15 18.85
CA GLU A 51 24.54 14.30 20.01
C GLU A 51 23.37 14.80 20.86
N ARG A 52 23.07 16.10 20.80
CA ARG A 52 21.95 16.73 21.51
C ARG A 52 20.91 17.32 20.55
N PHE A 53 20.61 16.60 19.47
CA PHE A 53 19.63 17.02 18.47
C PHE A 53 18.26 17.38 19.07
N ASP A 54 17.74 18.56 18.76
CA ASP A 54 16.42 19.04 19.21
C ASP A 54 15.34 18.84 18.14
N ALA A 55 14.52 17.81 18.35
CA ALA A 55 13.35 17.49 17.52
C ALA A 55 12.05 18.20 17.97
N GLY A 56 12.13 19.14 18.92
CA GLY A 56 10.98 19.91 19.43
C GLY A 56 10.38 20.89 18.43
N GLU A 57 9.36 21.62 18.89
CA GLU A 57 8.64 22.64 18.11
C GLU A 57 9.44 23.95 18.00
N GLY A 58 9.22 24.73 16.94
CA GLY A 58 9.90 26.00 16.66
C GLY A 58 10.71 26.00 15.36
N SER A 59 11.16 27.19 14.94
CA SER A 59 11.98 27.31 13.73
C SER A 59 13.37 26.69 13.91
N PHE A 60 14.01 26.31 12.80
CA PHE A 60 15.35 25.71 12.84
C PHE A 60 16.36 26.58 13.60
N LEU A 61 16.43 27.88 13.32
CA LEU A 61 17.42 28.76 13.94
C LEU A 61 17.18 28.96 15.44
N GLU A 62 15.91 29.00 15.89
CA GLU A 62 15.58 29.08 17.32
C GLU A 62 16.04 27.85 18.08
N LYS A 63 15.73 26.66 17.54
CA LYS A 63 16.17 25.39 18.12
C LYS A 63 17.68 25.26 18.10
N TRP A 64 18.31 25.64 16.98
CA TRP A 64 19.75 25.53 16.84
C TRP A 64 20.51 26.46 17.80
N ARG A 65 20.00 27.68 18.03
CA ARG A 65 20.53 28.60 19.05
C ARG A 65 20.49 27.98 20.44
N LYS A 66 19.37 27.33 20.80
CA LYS A 66 19.20 26.68 22.09
C LYS A 66 20.14 25.47 22.26
N GLN A 67 20.36 24.69 21.19
CA GLN A 67 21.30 23.57 21.21
C GLN A 67 22.75 24.02 21.37
N LEU A 68 23.12 25.14 20.76
CA LEU A 68 24.45 25.74 20.86
C LEU A 68 24.59 26.68 22.07
N GLU A 69 23.65 26.63 23.02
CA GLU A 69 23.74 27.43 24.24
C GLU A 69 25.00 27.03 25.05
N GLY A 70 25.84 28.02 25.35
CA GLY A 70 27.13 27.81 26.01
C GLY A 70 28.30 27.48 25.08
N ALA A 71 28.09 27.43 23.76
CA ALA A 71 29.17 27.38 22.77
C ALA A 71 30.01 28.68 22.81
N ASN A 72 31.31 28.57 22.57
CA ASN A 72 32.19 29.74 22.43
C ASN A 72 32.12 30.32 21.00
N ASP A 73 32.70 31.50 20.79
CA ASP A 73 32.71 32.19 19.49
C ASP A 73 33.32 31.34 18.35
N GLU A 74 34.25 30.43 18.65
CA GLU A 74 34.86 29.54 17.64
C GLU A 74 33.86 28.53 17.09
N ILE A 75 33.11 27.89 17.99
CA ILE A 75 32.09 26.90 17.61
C ILE A 75 30.91 27.58 16.93
N LEU A 76 30.52 28.77 17.40
CA LEU A 76 29.43 29.55 16.79
C LEU A 76 29.80 30.05 15.39
N GLN A 77 31.04 30.51 15.18
CA GLN A 77 31.53 30.88 13.86
C GLN A 77 31.67 29.65 12.94
N LEU A 78 32.19 28.52 13.43
CA LEU A 78 32.22 27.27 12.68
C LEU A 78 30.81 26.84 12.25
N ALA A 79 29.82 26.93 13.15
CA ALA A 79 28.42 26.65 12.82
C ALA A 79 27.92 27.54 11.67
N ALA A 80 28.22 28.85 11.71
CA ALA A 80 27.86 29.77 10.63
C ALA A 80 28.51 29.41 9.29
N GLU A 81 29.77 28.97 9.31
CA GLU A 81 30.52 28.55 8.11
C GLU A 81 29.98 27.23 7.52
N LEU A 82 29.63 26.25 8.37
CA LEU A 82 28.97 25.01 7.93
C LEU A 82 27.58 25.30 7.34
N LEU A 83 26.83 26.23 7.93
CA LEU A 83 25.56 26.70 7.38
C LEU A 83 25.74 27.41 6.03
N TYR A 84 26.81 28.19 5.88
CA TYR A 84 27.14 28.81 4.58
C TYR A 84 27.37 27.74 3.51
N VAL A 85 28.19 26.73 3.78
CA VAL A 85 28.47 25.62 2.85
C VAL A 85 27.19 24.84 2.52
N GLN A 86 26.36 24.53 3.52
CA GLN A 86 25.10 23.83 3.29
C GLN A 86 24.15 24.64 2.40
N GLN A 87 24.00 25.94 2.65
CA GLN A 87 23.14 26.82 1.84
C GLN A 87 23.75 27.22 0.50
N PHE A 88 25.06 26.97 0.30
CA PHE A 88 25.76 27.29 -0.94
C PHE A 88 25.14 26.55 -2.13
N PHE A 89 24.75 25.29 -1.93
CA PHE A 89 24.18 24.45 -2.97
C PHE A 89 22.79 24.90 -3.45
N THR A 90 21.86 25.25 -2.56
CA THR A 90 20.47 25.53 -2.96
C THR A 90 20.33 26.81 -3.77
N SER A 91 19.60 26.82 -4.88
CA SER A 91 19.22 28.05 -5.61
C SER A 91 17.79 28.51 -5.30
N LEU A 92 17.02 27.73 -4.53
CA LEU A 92 15.63 28.07 -4.18
C LEU A 92 15.52 29.16 -3.11
N THR A 93 16.55 29.30 -2.27
CA THR A 93 16.63 30.35 -1.26
C THR A 93 17.42 31.51 -1.85
N GLY A 94 16.83 32.71 -1.87
CA GLY A 94 17.51 33.90 -2.40
C GLY A 94 18.79 34.24 -1.61
N PRO A 95 19.81 34.83 -2.26
CA PRO A 95 21.13 35.06 -1.65
C PRO A 95 21.07 35.98 -0.43
N GLU A 96 20.18 36.98 -0.42
CA GLU A 96 19.93 37.84 0.74
C GLU A 96 19.51 37.00 1.95
N LYS A 97 18.55 36.07 1.76
CA LYS A 97 18.06 35.23 2.85
C LYS A 97 19.11 34.23 3.35
N LYS A 98 19.94 33.70 2.45
CA LYS A 98 21.07 32.82 2.85
C LYS A 98 22.05 33.57 3.75
N LEU A 99 22.44 34.77 3.34
CA LEU A 99 23.36 35.62 4.10
C LEU A 99 22.72 36.12 5.40
N GLU A 100 21.42 36.42 5.41
CA GLU A 100 20.66 36.73 6.63
C GLU A 100 20.74 35.57 7.63
N ASN A 101 20.47 34.33 7.18
CA ASN A 101 20.56 33.15 8.05
C ASN A 101 21.97 32.98 8.64
N VAL A 102 23.02 33.19 7.84
CA VAL A 102 24.42 33.12 8.31
C VAL A 102 24.72 34.25 9.30
N ASN A 103 24.30 35.48 9.01
CA ASN A 103 24.47 36.62 9.91
C ASN A 103 23.71 36.46 11.23
N VAL A 104 22.54 35.82 11.23
CA VAL A 104 21.81 35.50 12.46
C VAL A 104 22.66 34.61 13.38
N VAL A 105 23.33 33.60 12.82
CA VAL A 105 24.19 32.69 13.58
C VAL A 105 25.48 33.39 14.02
N LEU A 106 26.10 34.19 13.15
CA LEU A 106 27.25 35.02 13.52
C LEU A 106 26.90 35.99 14.65
N GLY A 107 25.69 36.53 14.65
CA GLY A 107 25.16 37.41 15.71
C GLY A 107 25.00 36.71 17.07
N TRP A 108 25.20 35.40 17.17
CA TRP A 108 25.28 34.69 18.45
C TRP A 108 26.67 34.80 19.09
N CYS A 109 27.70 35.12 18.30
CA CYS A 109 29.05 35.36 18.81
C CYS A 109 29.11 36.69 19.59
N ALA A 110 29.98 36.76 20.59
CA ALA A 110 30.31 38.02 21.24
C ALA A 110 31.05 38.97 20.29
N ASN A 111 31.91 38.42 19.43
CA ASN A 111 32.63 39.14 18.38
C ASN A 111 32.32 38.52 17.00
N PRO A 112 31.22 38.92 16.34
CA PRO A 112 30.84 38.36 15.05
C PRO A 112 31.87 38.68 13.96
N ALA A 113 32.30 37.65 13.21
CA ALA A 113 33.13 37.84 12.03
C ALA A 113 32.32 38.44 10.87
N SER A 114 32.98 39.25 10.03
CA SER A 114 32.37 39.77 8.80
C SER A 114 32.42 38.72 7.69
N ILE A 115 31.32 38.53 6.95
CA ILE A 115 31.30 37.66 5.78
C ILE A 115 32.16 38.32 4.67
N PRO A 116 33.22 37.67 4.15
CA PRO A 116 34.08 38.25 3.13
C PRO A 116 33.36 38.48 1.80
N GLU A 117 33.83 39.47 1.03
CA GLU A 117 33.22 39.83 -0.26
C GLU A 117 33.14 38.65 -1.24
N TRP A 118 34.18 37.81 -1.31
CA TRP A 118 34.18 36.63 -2.18
C TRP A 118 33.05 35.64 -1.83
N ALA A 119 32.72 35.50 -0.54
CA ALA A 119 31.69 34.58 -0.07
C ALA A 119 30.29 35.14 -0.36
N ILE A 120 30.13 36.47 -0.27
CA ILE A 120 28.92 37.19 -0.68
C ILE A 120 28.67 37.00 -2.17
N GLN A 121 29.68 37.20 -3.01
CA GLN A 121 29.56 37.05 -4.46
C GLN A 121 29.33 35.60 -4.87
N GLY A 122 30.04 34.65 -4.27
CA GLY A 122 29.96 33.23 -4.62
C GLY A 122 28.58 32.61 -4.41
N VAL A 123 27.82 33.06 -3.40
CA VAL A 123 26.53 32.47 -3.05
C VAL A 123 25.35 33.02 -3.85
N LYS A 124 25.56 34.09 -4.64
CA LYS A 124 24.50 34.86 -5.34
C LYS A 124 23.57 34.01 -6.19
N HIS A 125 24.11 33.04 -6.91
CA HIS A 125 23.36 32.27 -7.89
C HIS A 125 22.81 30.94 -7.33
N GLY A 126 23.42 30.41 -6.25
CA GLY A 126 23.23 29.01 -5.85
C GLY A 126 23.70 28.03 -6.93
N ILE A 127 23.61 26.73 -6.65
CA ILE A 127 24.07 25.67 -7.57
C ILE A 127 22.87 24.91 -8.18
N ALA A 128 21.90 24.47 -7.37
CA ALA A 128 20.79 23.64 -7.81
C ALA A 128 19.49 23.85 -7.01
N GLY A 129 18.35 23.64 -7.66
CA GLY A 129 17.01 23.94 -7.14
C GLY A 129 16.36 22.81 -6.32
N ASP A 130 17.07 22.22 -5.36
CA ASP A 130 16.55 21.11 -4.54
C ASP A 130 15.82 21.61 -3.27
N GLN A 131 14.53 21.27 -3.13
CA GLN A 131 13.68 21.66 -1.98
C GLN A 131 14.15 21.06 -0.66
N SER A 132 14.84 19.93 -0.70
CA SER A 132 15.29 19.25 0.50
C SER A 132 16.29 20.05 1.33
N PHE A 133 17.06 20.94 0.68
CA PHE A 133 18.02 21.83 1.35
C PHE A 133 17.37 22.85 2.29
N ASN A 134 16.05 23.04 2.18
CA ASN A 134 15.26 23.84 3.10
C ASN A 134 14.53 22.98 4.14
N GLN A 135 14.09 21.77 3.79
CA GLN A 135 13.28 20.90 4.66
C GLN A 135 14.13 20.04 5.62
N HIS A 136 15.32 19.63 5.18
CA HIS A 136 16.18 18.65 5.87
C HIS A 136 17.52 19.24 6.32
N ARG A 137 17.60 20.57 6.43
CA ARG A 137 18.80 21.32 6.81
C ARG A 137 19.56 20.77 8.04
N PRO A 138 18.91 20.38 9.16
CA PRO A 138 19.64 19.85 10.31
C PRO A 138 20.44 18.58 9.98
N PHE A 139 19.87 17.71 9.14
CA PHE A 139 20.48 16.44 8.73
C PHE A 139 21.67 16.66 7.80
N HIS A 140 21.59 17.66 6.91
CA HIS A 140 22.71 18.06 6.06
C HIS A 140 23.91 18.57 6.88
N LEU A 141 23.63 19.39 7.91
CA LEU A 141 24.69 19.94 8.78
C LEU A 141 25.32 18.86 9.66
N ALA A 142 24.51 17.93 10.16
CA ALA A 142 25.02 16.79 10.93
C ALA A 142 25.96 15.94 10.06
N TRP A 143 25.51 15.53 8.86
CA TRP A 143 26.35 14.74 7.97
C TRP A 143 27.62 15.48 7.53
N LEU A 144 27.52 16.77 7.18
CA LEU A 144 28.69 17.55 6.79
C LEU A 144 29.73 17.59 7.92
N ASN A 145 29.28 17.77 9.17
CA ASN A 145 30.16 17.73 10.33
C ASN A 145 30.79 16.34 10.55
N GLU A 146 30.02 15.27 10.45
CA GLU A 146 30.50 13.88 10.59
C GLU A 146 31.52 13.52 9.50
N TYR A 147 31.27 13.89 8.24
CA TYR A 147 32.21 13.68 7.15
C TYR A 147 33.53 14.45 7.37
N LEU A 148 33.46 15.69 7.86
CA LEU A 148 34.66 16.47 8.12
C LEU A 148 35.47 15.93 9.31
N ILE A 149 34.81 15.29 10.28
CA ILE A 149 35.48 14.54 11.36
C ILE A 149 36.21 13.33 10.76
N HIS A 150 35.50 12.50 9.98
CA HIS A 150 36.09 11.35 9.27
C HIS A 150 37.30 11.77 8.42
N TRP A 151 37.14 12.82 7.61
CA TRP A 151 38.20 13.35 6.74
C TRP A 151 39.48 13.71 7.51
N GLN A 152 39.35 14.34 8.68
CA GLN A 152 40.50 14.71 9.49
C GLN A 152 41.13 13.55 10.26
N GLU A 153 40.36 12.50 10.52
CA GLU A 153 40.85 11.26 11.13
C GLU A 153 41.64 10.40 10.13
N LEU A 154 41.42 10.57 8.82
CA LEU A 154 42.23 9.91 7.79
C LEU A 154 43.72 10.30 7.87
N PRO A 155 44.64 9.41 7.51
CA PRO A 155 46.03 9.76 7.26
C PRO A 155 46.16 10.84 6.18
N GLU A 156 47.17 11.71 6.30
CA GLU A 156 47.43 12.77 5.31
C GLU A 156 47.71 12.20 3.90
N SER A 157 48.38 11.05 3.81
CA SER A 157 48.59 10.33 2.55
C SER A 157 47.28 9.98 1.85
N ASP A 158 46.30 9.54 2.61
CA ASP A 158 45.02 9.05 2.09
C ASP A 158 44.16 10.23 1.66
N ARG A 159 44.15 11.32 2.45
CA ARG A 159 43.54 12.59 2.05
C ARG A 159 44.11 13.12 0.73
N ASN A 160 45.43 13.16 0.59
CA ASN A 160 46.09 13.66 -0.61
C ASN A 160 45.72 12.80 -1.84
N MET A 161 45.71 11.47 -1.69
CA MET A 161 45.28 10.56 -2.74
C MET A 161 43.81 10.78 -3.14
N LEU A 162 42.89 10.89 -2.16
CA LEU A 162 41.48 11.13 -2.42
C LEU A 162 41.25 12.50 -3.11
N LEU A 163 42.05 13.52 -2.78
CA LEU A 163 41.98 14.83 -3.45
C LEU A 163 42.46 14.80 -4.91
N GLU A 164 43.23 13.79 -5.31
CA GLU A 164 43.72 13.56 -6.68
C GLU A 164 42.82 12.62 -7.49
N GLU A 165 42.02 11.77 -6.83
CA GLU A 165 41.17 10.75 -7.45
C GLU A 165 39.67 10.98 -7.14
N PRO A 166 38.95 11.80 -7.94
CA PRO A 166 37.58 12.20 -7.65
C PRO A 166 36.59 11.04 -7.47
N LEU A 167 36.71 9.96 -8.25
CA LEU A 167 35.81 8.82 -8.14
C LEU A 167 36.02 8.05 -6.83
N ARG A 168 37.28 7.90 -6.37
CA ARG A 168 37.55 7.31 -5.04
C ARG A 168 37.09 8.21 -3.90
N PHE A 169 37.24 9.53 -4.06
CA PHE A 169 36.65 10.50 -3.13
C PHE A 169 35.13 10.33 -3.03
N ALA A 170 34.45 10.03 -4.14
CA ALA A 170 33.02 9.75 -4.10
C ALA A 170 32.69 8.49 -3.31
N ASP A 171 33.47 7.44 -3.42
CA ASP A 171 33.29 6.22 -2.62
C ASP A 171 33.51 6.50 -1.12
N ASP A 172 34.55 7.28 -0.77
CA ASP A 172 34.82 7.70 0.61
C ASP A 172 33.69 8.54 1.20
N VAL A 173 33.23 9.58 0.48
CA VAL A 173 32.06 10.41 0.87
C VAL A 173 30.82 9.58 1.12
N ARG A 174 30.60 8.53 0.31
CA ARG A 174 29.44 7.65 0.40
C ARG A 174 29.59 6.56 1.47
N SER A 175 30.79 6.37 2.03
CA SER A 175 31.09 5.35 3.05
C SER A 175 30.77 5.78 4.49
N VAL A 176 30.67 7.09 4.76
CA VAL A 176 30.46 7.60 6.12
C VAL A 176 29.04 7.28 6.62
N GLU A 177 28.97 6.48 7.70
CA GLU A 177 27.73 6.10 8.37
C GLU A 177 27.04 7.31 9.05
N PHE A 178 25.72 7.29 9.12
CA PHE A 178 24.93 8.42 9.60
C PHE A 178 24.44 8.20 11.03
N SER A 179 24.71 9.12 11.95
CA SER A 179 24.25 8.94 13.34
C SER A 179 22.79 9.34 13.57
N ARG A 180 22.19 10.23 12.74
CA ARG A 180 20.83 10.79 12.95
C ARG A 180 20.00 11.04 11.69
N GLY A 181 19.69 10.01 10.91
CA GLY A 181 18.71 10.12 9.82
C GLY A 181 19.28 10.82 8.58
N ALA A 182 20.35 10.22 8.06
CA ALA A 182 20.92 10.41 6.74
C ALA A 182 20.00 11.07 5.71
N TYR A 183 20.42 12.18 5.13
CA TYR A 183 19.78 12.70 3.93
C TYR A 183 20.80 12.82 2.80
N GLN A 184 20.78 11.80 1.94
CA GLN A 184 21.71 11.52 0.84
C GLN A 184 22.02 12.73 -0.09
N PRO A 185 21.10 13.67 -0.36
CA PRO A 185 21.35 14.88 -1.14
C PRO A 185 22.56 15.74 -0.73
N MET A 186 22.94 15.81 0.55
CA MET A 186 24.13 16.58 0.94
C MET A 186 25.45 15.93 0.47
N GLN A 187 25.51 14.60 0.40
CA GLN A 187 26.67 13.87 -0.13
C GLN A 187 26.94 14.26 -1.58
N GLU A 188 25.91 14.18 -2.42
CA GLU A 188 26.04 14.47 -3.86
C GLU A 188 26.30 15.96 -4.12
N ALA A 189 25.72 16.84 -3.29
CA ALA A 189 26.04 18.26 -3.31
C ALA A 189 27.50 18.52 -2.94
N TRP A 190 28.02 17.83 -1.92
CA TRP A 190 29.41 17.93 -1.49
C TRP A 190 30.37 17.47 -2.59
N LEU A 191 30.07 16.36 -3.27
CA LEU A 191 30.85 15.92 -4.43
C LEU A 191 30.93 16.98 -5.51
N HIS A 192 29.83 17.64 -5.83
CA HIS A 192 29.83 18.72 -6.80
C HIS A 192 30.56 19.98 -6.30
N ILE A 193 30.42 20.37 -5.02
CA ILE A 193 31.13 21.52 -4.46
C ILE A 193 32.65 21.29 -4.49
N ILE A 194 33.10 20.08 -4.17
CA ILE A 194 34.52 19.75 -4.13
C ILE A 194 35.05 19.48 -5.53
N PHE A 195 34.36 18.71 -6.38
CA PHE A 195 34.77 18.33 -7.73
C PHE A 195 33.71 18.67 -8.80
N PRO A 196 33.44 19.97 -9.04
CA PRO A 196 32.38 20.38 -9.97
C PRO A 196 32.66 19.92 -11.41
N GLU A 197 33.94 19.75 -11.79
CA GLU A 197 34.35 19.30 -13.12
C GLU A 197 34.17 17.81 -13.35
N THR A 198 33.89 17.03 -12.31
CA THR A 198 33.65 15.60 -12.41
C THR A 198 32.19 15.27 -12.15
N PHE A 199 31.60 15.81 -11.08
CA PHE A 199 30.24 15.48 -10.68
C PHE A 199 29.26 16.56 -11.13
N GLU A 200 28.06 16.13 -11.52
CA GLU A 200 26.97 17.04 -11.86
C GLU A 200 26.33 17.64 -10.61
N ASN A 201 25.75 18.84 -10.76
CA ASN A 201 24.97 19.50 -9.71
C ASN A 201 23.57 18.88 -9.52
N ILE A 202 23.53 17.56 -9.43
CA ILE A 202 22.34 16.73 -9.26
C ILE A 202 22.46 16.07 -7.90
N SER A 203 21.71 16.55 -6.91
CA SER A 203 21.70 15.98 -5.56
C SER A 203 20.92 14.66 -5.48
N SER A 204 19.97 14.45 -6.39
CA SER A 204 19.09 13.28 -6.46
C SER A 204 19.74 12.14 -7.26
N ARG A 205 20.10 11.02 -6.60
CA ARG A 205 20.58 9.81 -7.29
C ARG A 205 19.55 9.23 -8.25
N LYS A 206 18.25 9.39 -7.93
CA LYS A 206 17.15 9.00 -8.82
C LYS A 206 17.20 9.78 -10.13
N ASP A 207 17.41 11.10 -10.06
CA ASP A 207 17.47 11.91 -11.27
C ASP A 207 18.77 11.69 -12.03
N LYS A 208 19.90 11.45 -11.35
CA LYS A 208 21.13 10.96 -12.00
C LYS A 208 20.84 9.75 -12.90
N ARG A 209 20.11 8.74 -12.38
CA ARG A 209 19.73 7.53 -13.15
C ARG A 209 18.83 7.86 -14.32
N ARG A 210 17.76 8.62 -14.11
CA ARG A 210 16.83 9.03 -15.18
C ARG A 210 17.52 9.78 -16.31
N ILE A 211 18.43 10.69 -15.96
CA ILE A 211 19.21 11.45 -16.93
C ILE A 211 20.12 10.51 -17.71
N ARG A 212 20.89 9.65 -17.03
CA ARG A 212 21.73 8.66 -17.72
C ARG A 212 20.91 7.82 -18.69
N ASP A 213 19.79 7.28 -18.23
CA ASP A 213 18.94 6.37 -19.00
C ASP A 213 18.28 7.09 -20.20
N ALA A 214 17.89 8.36 -20.04
CA ALA A 214 17.29 9.14 -21.12
C ALA A 214 18.28 9.56 -22.20
N PHE A 215 19.58 9.61 -21.87
CA PHE A 215 20.67 10.01 -22.76
C PHE A 215 21.68 8.89 -23.02
N TYR A 216 21.29 7.63 -22.84
CA TYR A 216 22.18 6.48 -23.04
C TYR A 216 22.69 6.37 -24.49
N ASP A 217 21.93 6.89 -25.47
CA ASP A 217 22.31 7.05 -26.88
C ASP A 217 23.61 7.84 -27.07
N ARG A 218 24.00 8.62 -26.07
CA ARG A 218 25.22 9.42 -26.07
C ARG A 218 26.41 8.66 -25.49
N LEU A 219 26.26 7.45 -24.98
CA LEU A 219 27.39 6.67 -24.46
C LEU A 219 27.98 5.77 -25.55
N LYS A 220 29.23 6.03 -25.96
CA LYS A 220 29.86 5.32 -27.10
C LYS A 220 30.08 3.82 -26.87
N GLY A 221 30.01 3.35 -25.63
CA GLY A 221 30.11 1.95 -25.22
C GLY A 221 28.93 1.42 -24.41
N GLY A 222 27.82 2.18 -24.34
CA GLY A 222 26.70 1.88 -23.43
C GLY A 222 26.95 2.34 -21.98
N PRO A 223 25.95 2.16 -21.10
CA PRO A 223 26.05 2.53 -19.68
C PRO A 223 27.07 1.67 -18.92
N THR A 224 27.81 2.29 -18.01
CA THR A 224 28.75 1.61 -17.12
C THR A 224 28.14 1.41 -15.72
N GLU A 225 28.85 0.70 -14.85
CA GLU A 225 28.46 0.57 -13.43
C GLU A 225 28.59 1.89 -12.67
N ASN A 226 29.42 2.84 -13.14
CA ASN A 226 29.63 4.13 -12.50
C ASN A 226 28.81 5.23 -13.19
N ILE A 227 27.70 5.60 -12.55
CA ILE A 227 26.79 6.61 -13.05
C ILE A 227 27.42 8.01 -13.20
N ASP A 228 28.37 8.37 -12.34
CA ASP A 228 29.00 9.69 -12.41
C ASP A 228 29.94 9.77 -13.63
N SER A 229 30.62 8.68 -13.97
CA SER A 229 31.39 8.54 -15.21
C SER A 229 30.50 8.66 -16.45
N ASP A 230 29.35 7.98 -16.47
CA ASP A 230 28.40 8.04 -17.58
C ASP A 230 27.85 9.47 -17.75
N LEU A 231 27.43 10.10 -16.65
CA LEU A 231 26.92 11.48 -16.67
C LEU A 231 27.98 12.48 -17.15
N LEU A 232 29.24 12.29 -16.75
CA LEU A 232 30.36 13.11 -17.21
C LEU A 232 30.54 12.99 -18.73
N GLU A 233 30.45 11.78 -19.30
CA GLU A 233 30.50 11.57 -20.75
C GLU A 233 29.29 12.21 -21.45
N ILE A 234 28.08 11.97 -20.95
CA ILE A 234 26.84 12.57 -21.47
C ILE A 234 26.95 14.09 -21.48
N ARG A 235 27.40 14.71 -20.36
CA ARG A 235 27.62 16.15 -20.29
C ARG A 235 28.60 16.61 -21.35
N ARG A 236 29.75 15.94 -21.52
CA ARG A 236 30.77 16.32 -22.53
C ARG A 236 30.18 16.37 -23.94
N GLN A 237 29.27 15.45 -24.27
CA GLN A 237 28.62 15.42 -25.57
C GLN A 237 27.48 16.45 -25.72
N LEU A 238 26.74 16.74 -24.65
CA LEU A 238 25.63 17.70 -24.71
C LEU A 238 26.11 19.15 -24.67
N VAL A 239 27.18 19.45 -23.91
CA VAL A 239 27.80 20.78 -23.85
C VAL A 239 28.31 21.21 -25.23
N SER A 240 28.85 20.30 -26.03
CA SER A 240 29.30 20.63 -27.39
C SER A 240 28.16 21.02 -28.35
N GLN A 241 26.91 20.72 -28.00
CA GLN A 241 25.72 21.02 -28.79
C GLN A 241 24.96 22.25 -28.30
N GLN A 242 24.89 22.45 -26.97
CA GLN A 242 24.06 23.50 -26.35
C GLN A 242 24.83 24.78 -25.99
N GLY A 243 26.17 24.74 -25.98
CA GLY A 243 27.01 25.90 -25.65
C GLY A 243 27.12 26.20 -24.16
N ASP A 244 27.51 27.43 -23.82
CA ASP A 244 27.78 27.85 -22.44
C ASP A 244 26.48 27.94 -21.61
N GLY A 245 26.51 27.46 -20.37
CA GLY A 245 25.35 27.49 -19.45
C GLY A 245 24.45 26.25 -19.50
N PHE A 246 24.98 25.12 -19.96
CA PHE A 246 24.34 23.81 -19.95
C PHE A 246 23.92 23.37 -18.54
N HIS A 247 22.71 22.81 -18.43
CA HIS A 247 22.19 22.26 -17.19
C HIS A 247 21.12 21.21 -17.47
N PHE A 248 21.18 20.04 -16.82
CA PHE A 248 20.24 18.95 -17.07
C PHE A 248 18.78 19.31 -16.74
N TYR A 249 18.53 20.19 -15.75
CA TYR A 249 17.17 20.64 -15.42
C TYR A 249 16.65 21.80 -16.29
N ARG A 250 17.34 22.19 -17.36
CA ARG A 250 16.93 23.29 -18.25
C ARG A 250 16.37 22.74 -19.57
N SER A 251 15.33 23.39 -20.09
CA SER A 251 14.80 23.10 -21.44
C SER A 251 15.87 23.39 -22.51
N PRO A 252 15.95 22.58 -23.58
CA PRO A 252 15.10 21.40 -23.89
C PRO A 252 15.57 20.10 -23.23
N ILE A 253 16.72 20.08 -22.56
CA ILE A 253 17.33 18.87 -21.99
C ILE A 253 16.41 18.21 -20.95
N VAL A 254 15.78 19.03 -20.12
CA VAL A 254 14.93 18.55 -19.03
C VAL A 254 13.71 17.78 -19.51
N GLU A 255 13.12 18.17 -20.64
CA GLU A 255 11.94 17.52 -21.21
C GLU A 255 12.23 16.05 -21.52
N ARG A 256 13.42 15.77 -22.08
CA ARG A 256 13.81 14.43 -22.49
C ARG A 256 13.89 13.40 -21.36
N TRP A 257 14.20 13.83 -20.12
CA TRP A 257 14.34 12.91 -19.00
C TRP A 257 13.31 13.12 -17.88
N LYS A 258 12.60 14.26 -17.87
CA LYS A 258 11.42 14.46 -17.00
C LYS A 258 10.13 13.97 -17.63
N GLU A 259 10.00 14.01 -18.95
CA GLU A 259 8.76 13.66 -19.65
C GLU A 259 8.93 12.30 -20.34
N ALA A 260 8.10 11.33 -19.96
CA ALA A 260 8.05 10.03 -20.63
C ALA A 260 7.40 10.22 -22.01
N ASN A 261 8.18 10.56 -23.03
CA ASN A 261 7.71 10.58 -24.41
C ASN A 261 7.75 9.16 -24.98
N LEU A 262 6.70 8.79 -25.72
CA LEU A 262 6.70 7.54 -26.50
C LEU A 262 7.71 7.68 -27.63
N SER A 263 8.50 6.64 -27.84
CA SER A 263 9.42 6.54 -28.98
C SER A 263 9.11 5.32 -29.87
N GLU A 264 9.56 5.38 -31.12
CA GLU A 264 9.57 4.22 -32.04
C GLU A 264 10.21 3.01 -31.35
N HIS A 265 11.32 3.22 -30.64
CA HIS A 265 12.05 2.17 -29.93
C HIS A 265 11.20 1.50 -28.85
N ASP A 266 10.42 2.27 -28.08
CA ASP A 266 9.53 1.70 -27.07
C ASP A 266 8.46 0.80 -27.72
N VAL A 267 7.87 1.22 -28.84
CA VAL A 267 6.88 0.42 -29.58
C VAL A 267 7.50 -0.85 -30.16
N GLU A 268 8.73 -0.77 -30.67
CA GLU A 268 9.47 -1.93 -31.15
C GLU A 268 9.79 -2.93 -30.02
N LEU A 269 10.16 -2.44 -28.83
CA LEU A 269 10.34 -3.30 -27.66
C LEU A 269 9.02 -3.95 -27.20
N ILE A 270 7.89 -3.22 -27.24
CA ILE A 270 6.56 -3.83 -27.01
C ILE A 270 6.27 -4.92 -28.04
N ARG A 271 6.64 -4.71 -29.31
CA ARG A 271 6.48 -5.70 -30.39
C ARG A 271 7.34 -6.94 -30.15
N GLN A 272 8.62 -6.78 -29.86
CA GLN A 272 9.56 -7.87 -29.58
C GLN A 272 9.11 -8.70 -28.37
N SER A 273 8.60 -8.04 -27.33
CA SER A 273 8.09 -8.71 -26.13
C SER A 273 6.97 -9.72 -26.42
N ARG A 274 6.26 -9.61 -27.56
CA ARG A 274 5.22 -10.58 -27.96
C ARG A 274 5.71 -11.95 -28.35
N SER A 275 7.01 -12.08 -28.61
CA SER A 275 7.64 -13.39 -28.81
C SER A 275 7.95 -14.13 -27.51
N ARG A 276 7.77 -13.48 -26.35
CA ARG A 276 8.06 -14.04 -25.01
C ARG A 276 6.85 -14.73 -24.42
N ASP A 277 7.09 -15.84 -23.72
CA ASP A 277 6.02 -16.57 -23.02
C ASP A 277 5.67 -15.93 -21.67
N LYS A 278 6.67 -15.41 -20.95
CA LYS A 278 6.51 -14.80 -19.63
C LYS A 278 7.25 -13.46 -19.51
N TYR A 279 6.75 -12.61 -18.62
CA TYR A 279 7.30 -11.30 -18.27
C TYR A 279 8.69 -11.40 -17.63
N THR A 280 8.97 -12.54 -16.97
CA THR A 280 10.32 -12.87 -16.47
C THR A 280 11.34 -13.00 -17.59
N ASP A 281 10.90 -13.35 -18.79
CA ASP A 281 11.77 -13.57 -19.94
C ASP A 281 12.08 -12.25 -20.67
N PHE A 282 11.51 -11.13 -20.18
CA PHE A 282 11.75 -9.81 -20.75
C PHE A 282 13.16 -9.33 -20.38
N SER A 283 13.83 -8.72 -21.35
CA SER A 283 15.05 -7.97 -21.11
C SER A 283 14.78 -6.76 -20.21
N THR A 284 15.85 -6.21 -19.63
CA THR A 284 15.77 -4.98 -18.85
C THR A 284 15.17 -3.83 -19.67
N ASP A 285 15.51 -3.75 -20.96
CA ASP A 285 15.00 -2.72 -21.87
C ASP A 285 13.52 -2.91 -22.19
N GLU A 286 13.06 -4.14 -22.40
CA GLU A 286 11.64 -4.45 -22.61
C GLU A 286 10.82 -4.05 -21.36
N ARG A 287 11.29 -4.38 -20.16
CA ARG A 287 10.62 -3.97 -18.90
C ARG A 287 10.60 -2.46 -18.72
N ALA A 288 11.71 -1.79 -19.05
CA ALA A 288 11.80 -0.34 -19.00
C ALA A 288 10.86 0.33 -20.00
N ALA A 289 10.73 -0.21 -21.22
CA ALA A 289 9.80 0.27 -22.24
C ALA A 289 8.34 0.17 -21.77
N TYR A 290 7.91 -0.96 -21.19
CA TYR A 290 6.55 -1.08 -20.63
C TYR A 290 6.26 0.01 -19.58
N LYS A 291 7.26 0.36 -18.75
CA LYS A 291 7.12 1.43 -17.76
C LYS A 291 7.03 2.81 -18.41
N ARG A 292 7.90 3.12 -19.37
CA ARG A 292 7.86 4.40 -20.11
C ARG A 292 6.54 4.57 -20.86
N VAL A 293 6.08 3.52 -21.54
CA VAL A 293 4.79 3.51 -22.27
C VAL A 293 3.62 3.73 -21.31
N HIS A 294 3.61 3.05 -20.17
CA HIS A 294 2.57 3.25 -19.15
C HIS A 294 2.53 4.69 -18.62
N ASP A 295 3.70 5.26 -18.32
CA ASP A 295 3.81 6.62 -17.78
C ASP A 295 3.38 7.67 -18.84
N ALA A 296 3.73 7.44 -20.11
CA ALA A 296 3.27 8.26 -21.24
C ALA A 296 1.74 8.19 -21.42
N LEU A 297 1.16 6.99 -21.39
CA LEU A 297 -0.29 6.80 -21.49
C LEU A 297 -1.05 7.46 -20.35
N ARG A 298 -0.51 7.45 -19.12
CA ARG A 298 -1.10 8.17 -17.99
C ARG A 298 -1.16 9.67 -18.28
N ARG A 299 -0.04 10.26 -18.69
CA ARG A 299 0.05 11.69 -19.02
C ARG A 299 -0.91 12.09 -20.14
N PHE A 300 -0.92 11.35 -21.25
CA PHE A 300 -1.85 11.60 -22.35
C PHE A 300 -3.31 11.45 -21.90
N GLY A 301 -3.59 10.47 -21.06
CA GLY A 301 -4.90 10.30 -20.45
C GLY A 301 -5.33 11.50 -19.61
N GLU A 302 -4.43 12.07 -18.81
CA GLU A 302 -4.67 13.28 -17.99
C GLU A 302 -4.96 14.50 -18.88
N ILE A 303 -4.20 14.69 -19.96
CA ILE A 303 -4.45 15.74 -20.96
C ILE A 303 -5.86 15.60 -21.56
N ALA A 304 -6.23 14.39 -21.98
CA ALA A 304 -7.57 14.15 -22.53
C ALA A 304 -8.68 14.38 -21.49
N VAL A 305 -8.47 14.03 -20.22
CA VAL A 305 -9.44 14.31 -19.15
C VAL A 305 -9.64 15.81 -18.97
N GLU A 306 -8.56 16.60 -18.94
CA GLU A 306 -8.66 18.07 -18.89
C GLU A 306 -9.43 18.62 -20.08
N GLU A 307 -9.12 18.15 -21.29
CA GLU A 307 -9.80 18.52 -22.53
C GLU A 307 -11.23 17.96 -22.65
N LEU A 308 -11.70 17.10 -21.75
CA LEU A 308 -13.09 16.62 -21.75
C LEU A 308 -13.95 17.36 -20.72
N GLY A 309 -13.35 18.07 -19.76
CA GLY A 309 -14.06 18.78 -18.68
C GLY A 309 -13.48 18.55 -17.28
N GLY A 310 -12.43 17.73 -17.16
CA GLY A 310 -11.69 17.49 -15.93
C GLY A 310 -12.09 16.23 -15.16
N PRO A 311 -11.35 15.89 -14.08
CA PRO A 311 -11.47 14.61 -13.37
C PRO A 311 -12.71 14.49 -12.47
N ARG A 312 -13.56 15.53 -12.41
CA ARG A 312 -14.84 15.46 -11.70
C ARG A 312 -15.85 14.60 -12.46
N ASP A 313 -15.89 14.76 -13.78
CA ASP A 313 -16.92 14.18 -14.64
C ASP A 313 -16.38 12.97 -15.43
N TYR A 314 -15.06 12.88 -15.61
CA TYR A 314 -14.42 11.83 -16.39
C TYR A 314 -13.45 10.98 -15.56
N VAL A 315 -13.46 9.67 -15.83
CA VAL A 315 -12.60 8.67 -15.21
C VAL A 315 -11.56 8.22 -16.21
N LEU A 316 -10.27 8.35 -15.85
CA LEU A 316 -9.15 7.77 -16.58
C LEU A 316 -8.89 6.35 -16.09
N LYS A 317 -8.94 5.37 -16.98
CA LYS A 317 -8.63 3.97 -16.70
C LYS A 317 -7.42 3.51 -17.51
N LEU A 318 -6.38 3.08 -16.79
CA LEU A 318 -5.19 2.46 -17.38
C LEU A 318 -5.32 0.94 -17.41
N THR A 319 -4.38 0.29 -18.09
CA THR A 319 -4.32 -1.17 -18.22
C THR A 319 -4.25 -1.88 -16.87
N SER A 320 -5.37 -2.46 -16.42
CA SER A 320 -5.49 -3.18 -15.14
C SER A 320 -4.56 -4.39 -14.95
N GLY A 321 -3.94 -4.86 -16.03
CA GLY A 321 -3.05 -6.01 -16.05
C GLY A 321 -1.56 -5.68 -15.92
N PHE A 322 -1.16 -4.41 -15.81
CA PHE A 322 0.24 -4.00 -15.70
C PHE A 322 0.41 -3.02 -14.53
N HIS A 323 1.50 -3.18 -13.77
CA HIS A 323 1.87 -2.26 -12.70
C HIS A 323 3.36 -1.90 -12.80
N PRO A 324 3.76 -0.62 -12.69
CA PRO A 324 5.14 -0.17 -12.92
C PRO A 324 6.22 -0.84 -12.07
N ASN A 325 5.85 -1.36 -10.89
CA ASN A 325 6.79 -1.98 -9.95
C ASN A 325 6.73 -3.52 -9.97
N SER A 326 5.57 -4.10 -10.27
CA SER A 326 5.34 -5.55 -10.18
C SER A 326 5.12 -6.21 -11.55
N GLY A 327 5.21 -5.45 -12.64
CA GLY A 327 5.15 -5.98 -14.01
C GLY A 327 3.76 -6.39 -14.46
N ILE A 328 3.70 -7.38 -15.36
CA ILE A 328 2.44 -7.84 -15.95
C ILE A 328 1.78 -8.93 -15.09
N ARG A 329 0.57 -8.66 -14.62
CA ARG A 329 -0.28 -9.62 -13.91
C ARG A 329 -0.63 -10.79 -14.84
N GLY A 330 -0.29 -12.00 -14.41
CA GLY A 330 -0.46 -13.23 -15.17
C GLY A 330 0.70 -13.53 -16.15
N GLY A 331 1.76 -12.74 -16.12
CA GLY A 331 3.04 -13.02 -16.79
C GLY A 331 3.04 -12.87 -18.32
N LYS A 332 1.90 -12.86 -19.01
CA LYS A 332 1.90 -12.80 -20.49
C LYS A 332 2.06 -11.36 -21.02
N PRO A 333 2.80 -11.12 -22.11
CA PRO A 333 2.86 -9.82 -22.79
C PRO A 333 1.48 -9.24 -23.12
N LYS A 334 1.28 -7.93 -22.96
CA LYS A 334 -0.04 -7.27 -23.13
C LYS A 334 0.08 -5.91 -23.82
N ASP A 335 -1.00 -5.52 -24.51
CA ASP A 335 -1.13 -4.14 -24.98
C ASP A 335 -1.28 -3.23 -23.78
N LEU A 336 -0.66 -2.07 -23.84
CA LEU A 336 -0.87 -1.00 -22.86
C LEU A 336 -1.82 0.02 -23.47
N TRP A 337 -2.75 0.51 -22.66
CA TRP A 337 -3.81 1.39 -23.10
C TRP A 337 -4.33 2.26 -21.96
N PHE A 338 -4.92 3.40 -22.35
CA PHE A 338 -5.86 4.14 -21.51
C PHE A 338 -7.24 4.19 -22.18
N GLY A 339 -8.27 4.27 -21.36
CA GLY A 339 -9.64 4.58 -21.77
C GLY A 339 -10.24 5.62 -20.82
N ILE A 340 -10.98 6.58 -21.36
CA ILE A 340 -11.62 7.66 -20.59
C ILE A 340 -13.11 7.65 -20.87
N TYR A 341 -13.89 7.67 -19.81
CA TYR A 341 -15.35 7.66 -19.85
C TYR A 341 -15.96 8.56 -18.79
N ARG A 342 -17.24 8.89 -18.97
CA ARG A 342 -18.02 9.64 -17.99
C ARG A 342 -18.29 8.80 -16.74
N LYS A 343 -18.09 9.41 -15.58
CA LYS A 343 -18.26 8.74 -14.28
C LYS A 343 -19.69 8.19 -14.08
N GLU A 344 -20.70 8.90 -14.57
CA GLU A 344 -22.11 8.48 -14.50
C GLU A 344 -22.38 7.18 -15.28
N ASN A 345 -21.55 6.87 -16.26
CA ASN A 345 -21.70 5.68 -17.09
C ASN A 345 -20.99 4.45 -16.49
N GLU A 346 -20.26 4.58 -15.38
CA GLU A 346 -19.45 3.50 -14.80
C GLU A 346 -20.31 2.28 -14.41
N GLU A 347 -21.45 2.50 -13.75
CA GLU A 347 -22.31 1.40 -13.28
C GLU A 347 -23.24 0.87 -14.39
N ARG A 348 -24.00 1.76 -15.06
CA ARG A 348 -25.04 1.39 -16.02
C ARG A 348 -24.48 0.97 -17.37
N PHE A 349 -23.52 1.73 -17.91
CA PHE A 349 -22.94 1.48 -19.24
C PHE A 349 -21.52 0.91 -19.19
N LEU A 350 -21.07 0.41 -18.04
CA LEU A 350 -19.74 -0.19 -17.85
C LEU A 350 -18.60 0.73 -18.26
N GLY A 351 -18.79 2.04 -18.05
CA GLY A 351 -17.86 3.07 -18.48
C GLY A 351 -17.77 3.21 -20.00
N ASN A 352 -18.88 3.08 -20.73
CA ASN A 352 -18.96 3.38 -22.16
C ASN A 352 -19.94 4.55 -22.41
N PRO A 353 -19.76 5.35 -23.48
CA PRO A 353 -18.69 5.28 -24.48
C PRO A 353 -17.33 5.74 -23.93
N GLN A 354 -16.26 5.50 -24.71
CA GLN A 354 -14.88 5.82 -24.33
C GLN A 354 -14.14 6.56 -25.45
N VAL A 355 -13.27 7.50 -25.06
CA VAL A 355 -12.08 7.80 -25.88
C VAL A 355 -10.90 6.98 -25.37
N PHE A 356 -10.02 6.53 -26.25
CA PHE A 356 -8.97 5.58 -25.89
C PHE A 356 -7.67 5.83 -26.66
N MET A 357 -6.58 5.30 -26.12
CA MET A 357 -5.31 5.10 -26.82
C MET A 357 -4.72 3.73 -26.44
N ILE A 358 -4.19 3.00 -27.42
CA ILE A 358 -3.64 1.65 -27.29
C ILE A 358 -2.26 1.61 -27.95
N VAL A 359 -1.24 1.23 -27.19
CA VAL A 359 0.10 0.90 -27.67
C VAL A 359 0.23 -0.62 -27.75
N SER A 360 0.50 -1.11 -28.96
CA SER A 360 0.52 -2.54 -29.27
C SER A 360 1.70 -2.88 -30.19
N SER A 361 1.87 -4.18 -30.49
CA SER A 361 2.87 -4.62 -31.48
C SER A 361 2.60 -4.10 -32.90
N ARG A 362 1.40 -3.58 -33.17
CA ARG A 362 1.02 -3.03 -34.48
C ARG A 362 1.35 -1.54 -34.61
N GLY A 363 1.68 -0.86 -33.52
CA GLY A 363 1.80 0.61 -33.42
C GLY A 363 0.83 1.20 -32.39
N ILE A 364 0.46 2.47 -32.58
CA ILE A 364 -0.39 3.23 -31.65
C ILE A 364 -1.76 3.51 -32.30
N GLU A 365 -2.83 3.04 -31.68
CA GLU A 365 -4.23 3.28 -32.08
C GLU A 365 -4.88 4.25 -31.08
N TRP A 366 -5.59 5.28 -31.54
CA TRP A 366 -6.39 6.14 -30.67
C TRP A 366 -7.68 6.59 -31.34
N GLY A 367 -8.70 6.90 -30.54
CA GLY A 367 -9.97 7.39 -31.06
C GLY A 367 -11.14 7.17 -30.12
N PHE A 368 -12.32 7.00 -30.70
CA PHE A 368 -13.59 6.85 -29.99
C PHE A 368 -14.15 5.45 -30.15
N ALA A 369 -14.66 4.89 -29.06
CA ALA A 369 -15.33 3.60 -28.99
C ALA A 369 -16.69 3.78 -28.32
N PRO A 370 -17.82 3.56 -29.02
CA PRO A 370 -19.12 3.51 -28.37
C PRO A 370 -19.22 2.38 -27.34
N LEU A 371 -18.61 1.22 -27.61
CA LEU A 371 -18.44 0.13 -26.66
C LEU A 371 -17.08 -0.54 -26.82
N THR A 372 -16.52 -1.02 -25.71
CA THR A 372 -15.45 -2.02 -25.74
C THR A 372 -16.01 -3.37 -26.20
N HIS A 373 -15.48 -3.93 -27.28
CA HIS A 373 -15.98 -5.19 -27.84
C HIS A 373 -15.93 -6.34 -26.80
N PRO A 374 -16.95 -7.21 -26.71
CA PRO A 374 -17.00 -8.28 -25.68
C PRO A 374 -15.77 -9.19 -25.67
N ASP A 375 -15.17 -9.46 -26.83
CA ASP A 375 -13.97 -10.31 -26.91
C ASP A 375 -12.74 -9.75 -26.22
N ASP A 376 -12.68 -8.44 -25.98
CA ASP A 376 -11.56 -7.79 -25.29
C ASP A 376 -11.65 -7.94 -23.75
N PHE A 377 -12.75 -8.49 -23.23
CA PHE A 377 -12.89 -8.84 -21.82
C PHE A 377 -12.55 -10.32 -21.56
N SER A 378 -11.87 -10.61 -20.45
CA SER A 378 -11.76 -11.99 -19.96
C SER A 378 -12.97 -12.42 -19.11
N ASN A 379 -13.70 -11.46 -18.54
CA ASN A 379 -14.82 -11.70 -17.65
C ASN A 379 -16.14 -11.86 -18.44
N GLN A 380 -16.73 -13.06 -18.39
CA GLN A 380 -17.97 -13.41 -19.10
C GLN A 380 -19.19 -12.58 -18.67
N ASP A 381 -19.25 -12.16 -17.40
CA ASP A 381 -20.34 -11.31 -16.93
C ASP A 381 -20.26 -9.90 -17.52
N ILE A 382 -19.04 -9.38 -17.70
CA ILE A 382 -18.83 -8.12 -18.42
C ILE A 382 -19.18 -8.29 -19.90
N LYS A 383 -18.77 -9.39 -20.55
CA LYS A 383 -19.13 -9.66 -21.97
C LYS A 383 -20.63 -9.63 -22.21
N ARG A 384 -21.39 -10.32 -21.35
CA ARG A 384 -22.84 -10.38 -21.45
C ARG A 384 -23.47 -9.01 -21.20
N ARG A 385 -23.11 -8.35 -20.10
CA ARG A 385 -23.63 -7.01 -19.79
C ARG A 385 -23.33 -6.01 -20.89
N THR A 386 -22.16 -6.07 -21.52
CA THR A 386 -21.83 -5.26 -22.71
C THR A 386 -22.81 -5.48 -23.85
N ARG A 387 -23.21 -6.74 -24.13
CA ARG A 387 -24.23 -7.06 -25.14
C ARG A 387 -25.62 -6.57 -24.73
N GLU A 388 -25.98 -6.68 -23.46
CA GLU A 388 -27.27 -6.19 -22.93
C GLU A 388 -27.42 -4.67 -23.09
N ILE A 389 -26.33 -3.90 -22.86
CA ILE A 389 -26.36 -2.44 -22.97
C ILE A 389 -26.07 -1.92 -24.39
N ALA A 390 -25.60 -2.78 -25.30
CA ALA A 390 -25.17 -2.38 -26.65
C ALA A 390 -26.24 -1.58 -27.37
N ARG A 391 -27.47 -2.08 -27.39
CA ARG A 391 -28.60 -1.38 -28.02
C ARG A 391 -28.84 0.01 -27.41
N LEU A 392 -28.84 0.11 -26.07
CA LEU A 392 -29.09 1.36 -25.35
C LEU A 392 -28.02 2.42 -25.64
N VAL A 393 -26.76 2.01 -25.74
CA VAL A 393 -25.64 2.92 -26.02
C VAL A 393 -25.62 3.32 -27.49
N LEU A 394 -25.79 2.36 -28.41
CA LEU A 394 -25.73 2.58 -29.86
C LEU A 394 -26.91 3.40 -30.39
N GLU A 395 -28.11 3.25 -29.81
CA GLU A 395 -29.30 4.04 -30.19
C GLU A 395 -29.16 5.53 -29.83
N GLN A 396 -28.34 5.85 -28.82
CA GLN A 396 -28.08 7.23 -28.38
C GLN A 396 -27.07 7.98 -29.26
N LEU A 397 -26.29 7.28 -30.09
CA LEU A 397 -25.41 7.92 -31.07
C LEU A 397 -26.21 8.70 -32.13
N PRO A 398 -25.61 9.66 -32.86
CA PRO A 398 -26.29 10.37 -33.93
C PRO A 398 -26.98 9.42 -34.91
N ALA A 399 -28.23 9.74 -35.29
CA ALA A 399 -28.93 8.95 -36.29
C ALA A 399 -28.23 9.08 -37.66
N PRO A 400 -28.20 8.02 -38.48
CA PRO A 400 -27.76 8.14 -39.86
C PRO A 400 -28.54 9.26 -40.55
N GLN A 401 -27.84 10.06 -41.35
CA GLN A 401 -28.36 11.21 -42.11
C GLN A 401 -28.89 12.38 -41.25
N SER A 402 -28.69 12.36 -39.94
CA SER A 402 -28.98 13.53 -39.08
C SER A 402 -28.00 14.68 -39.33
N GLN A 403 -28.41 15.91 -39.01
CA GLN A 403 -27.53 17.07 -39.07
C GLN A 403 -26.29 16.88 -38.19
N GLU A 404 -26.44 16.30 -37.00
CA GLU A 404 -25.32 15.98 -36.10
C GLU A 404 -24.32 15.00 -36.74
N ALA A 405 -24.81 13.98 -37.44
CA ALA A 405 -23.95 13.05 -38.17
C ALA A 405 -23.24 13.74 -39.35
N ALA A 406 -23.89 14.71 -40.01
CA ALA A 406 -23.26 15.52 -41.05
C ALA A 406 -22.17 16.46 -40.49
N ASP A 407 -22.42 17.06 -39.34
CA ASP A 407 -21.46 17.94 -38.65
C ASP A 407 -20.23 17.16 -38.19
N LEU A 408 -20.43 15.99 -37.57
CA LEU A 408 -19.34 15.08 -37.18
C LEU A 408 -18.55 14.60 -38.40
N ALA A 409 -19.22 14.21 -39.50
CA ALA A 409 -18.54 13.84 -40.74
C ALA A 409 -17.69 15.00 -41.30
N GLY A 410 -18.21 16.23 -41.24
CA GLY A 410 -17.47 17.43 -41.65
C GLY A 410 -16.24 17.70 -40.80
N GLN A 411 -16.32 17.49 -39.48
CA GLN A 411 -15.16 17.62 -38.58
C GLN A 411 -14.12 16.52 -38.83
N LEU A 412 -14.55 15.27 -39.01
CA LEU A 412 -13.68 14.14 -39.36
C LEU A 412 -12.97 14.37 -40.71
N SER A 413 -13.62 15.00 -41.70
CA SER A 413 -13.00 15.28 -43.01
C SER A 413 -11.99 16.43 -43.01
N LYS A 414 -12.02 17.31 -42.00
CA LYS A 414 -11.08 18.44 -41.86
C LYS A 414 -9.74 18.02 -41.26
N SER A 415 -9.66 16.81 -40.75
CA SER A 415 -8.48 16.23 -40.10
C SER A 415 -7.95 15.02 -40.88
N SER A 416 -6.80 14.50 -40.46
CA SER A 416 -6.16 13.32 -41.05
C SER A 416 -7.11 12.10 -41.12
N LYS A 417 -6.78 11.11 -41.96
CA LYS A 417 -7.67 9.99 -42.32
C LYS A 417 -8.10 9.13 -41.11
N TRP A 418 -9.34 9.29 -40.65
CA TRP A 418 -9.99 8.42 -39.66
C TRP A 418 -10.49 7.11 -40.30
N CYS A 419 -10.40 6.01 -39.56
CA CYS A 419 -10.93 4.70 -39.95
C CYS A 419 -12.20 4.39 -39.17
N PHE A 420 -13.23 3.89 -39.87
CA PHE A 420 -14.48 3.42 -39.30
C PHE A 420 -14.44 1.90 -39.17
N ARG A 421 -14.62 1.38 -37.96
CA ARG A 421 -14.32 0.00 -37.61
C ARG A 421 -15.43 -0.68 -36.82
N SER A 422 -15.57 -1.98 -37.00
CA SER A 422 -16.47 -2.84 -36.24
C SER A 422 -15.97 -3.04 -34.81
N LYS A 423 -14.66 -2.92 -34.56
CA LYS A 423 -14.03 -2.92 -33.22
C LYS A 423 -12.62 -2.30 -33.22
N GLN A 424 -12.02 -2.14 -32.04
CA GLN A 424 -10.62 -1.73 -31.86
C GLN A 424 -9.66 -2.91 -32.16
N ARG A 425 -8.34 -2.64 -32.21
CA ARG A 425 -7.27 -3.65 -32.34
C ARG A 425 -7.26 -4.44 -33.66
N LEU A 426 -7.79 -3.85 -34.72
CA LEU A 426 -7.73 -4.38 -36.08
C LEU A 426 -6.50 -3.81 -36.82
N ASP A 427 -6.16 -4.38 -37.98
CA ASP A 427 -4.91 -4.05 -38.69
C ASP A 427 -4.79 -2.57 -39.08
N PRO A 428 -3.61 -1.94 -38.97
CA PRO A 428 -3.44 -0.49 -39.18
C PRO A 428 -4.01 0.02 -40.51
N ASN A 429 -4.55 1.25 -40.50
CA ASN A 429 -4.96 2.00 -41.69
C ASN A 429 -6.01 1.32 -42.61
N GLN A 430 -6.75 0.34 -42.09
CA GLN A 430 -7.86 -0.31 -42.79
C GLN A 430 -9.22 0.09 -42.19
N SER A 431 -10.04 0.76 -43.01
CA SER A 431 -11.43 1.11 -42.68
C SER A 431 -12.37 0.05 -43.25
N GLU A 432 -13.23 -0.53 -42.41
CA GLU A 432 -14.24 -1.52 -42.82
C GLU A 432 -15.45 -0.85 -43.46
N PHE A 433 -15.73 0.41 -43.09
CA PHE A 433 -16.80 1.23 -43.65
C PHE A 433 -16.20 2.44 -44.38
N LYS A 434 -16.78 2.84 -45.51
CA LYS A 434 -16.24 3.94 -46.33
C LYS A 434 -16.64 5.31 -45.79
N THR A 435 -17.77 5.38 -45.10
CA THR A 435 -18.33 6.64 -44.60
C THR A 435 -18.83 6.49 -43.16
N LEU A 436 -18.89 7.60 -42.43
CA LEU A 436 -19.52 7.66 -41.10
C LEU A 436 -20.98 7.18 -41.16
N GLN A 437 -21.67 7.42 -42.27
CA GLN A 437 -23.07 7.04 -42.46
C GLN A 437 -23.23 5.52 -42.54
N GLU A 438 -22.36 4.84 -43.29
CA GLU A 438 -22.31 3.37 -43.34
C GLU A 438 -22.02 2.78 -41.95
N TRP A 439 -21.09 3.37 -41.22
CA TRP A 439 -20.73 2.93 -39.86
C TRP A 439 -21.88 3.11 -38.85
N LEU A 440 -22.52 4.28 -38.81
CA LEU A 440 -23.68 4.52 -37.95
C LEU A 440 -24.87 3.61 -38.30
N SER A 441 -25.05 3.31 -39.59
CA SER A 441 -26.08 2.37 -40.06
C SER A 441 -25.76 0.95 -39.61
N PHE A 442 -24.50 0.53 -39.69
CA PHE A 442 -24.05 -0.75 -39.17
C PHE A 442 -24.28 -0.87 -37.65
N LEU A 443 -23.88 0.13 -36.86
CA LEU A 443 -24.06 0.09 -35.41
C LEU A 443 -25.53 -0.05 -34.96
N ARG A 444 -26.47 0.43 -35.78
CA ARG A 444 -27.91 0.32 -35.51
C ARG A 444 -28.55 -0.93 -36.12
N SER A 445 -27.80 -1.72 -36.89
CA SER A 445 -28.29 -2.99 -37.42
C SER A 445 -28.24 -4.09 -36.36
N ASP A 446 -28.97 -5.19 -36.59
CA ASP A 446 -28.90 -6.37 -35.73
C ASP A 446 -27.46 -6.91 -35.62
N ASP A 447 -26.68 -6.81 -36.69
CA ASP A 447 -25.28 -7.26 -36.70
C ASP A 447 -24.38 -6.33 -35.88
N GLY A 448 -24.58 -5.01 -35.95
CA GLY A 448 -23.85 -4.05 -35.11
C GLY A 448 -24.19 -4.19 -33.62
N ILE A 449 -25.48 -4.39 -33.30
CA ILE A 449 -25.94 -4.63 -31.93
C ILE A 449 -25.34 -5.94 -31.37
N LYS A 450 -25.35 -7.03 -32.16
CA LYS A 450 -24.74 -8.31 -31.78
C LYS A 450 -23.23 -8.20 -31.60
N ASN A 451 -22.57 -7.44 -32.47
CA ASN A 451 -21.14 -7.15 -32.39
C ASN A 451 -20.80 -6.39 -31.09
N ALA A 452 -21.70 -5.54 -30.59
CA ALA A 452 -21.56 -4.83 -29.30
C ALA A 452 -20.21 -4.10 -29.18
N GLY A 453 -19.76 -3.54 -30.29
CA GLY A 453 -18.49 -2.84 -30.45
C GLY A 453 -18.62 -1.77 -31.51
N GLY A 454 -17.49 -1.20 -31.90
CA GLY A 454 -17.39 -0.18 -32.93
C GLY A 454 -16.27 0.78 -32.58
N GLY A 455 -15.63 1.38 -33.59
CA GLY A 455 -14.61 2.39 -33.34
C GLY A 455 -14.48 3.39 -34.49
N ILE A 456 -14.16 4.63 -34.13
CA ILE A 456 -13.58 5.62 -35.04
C ILE A 456 -12.16 5.82 -34.55
N SER A 457 -11.17 5.32 -35.29
CA SER A 457 -9.77 5.35 -34.83
C SER A 457 -8.80 5.86 -35.89
N ARG A 458 -7.69 6.40 -35.40
CA ARG A 458 -6.48 6.71 -36.13
C ARG A 458 -5.35 5.82 -35.66
N TYR A 459 -4.32 5.78 -36.50
CA TYR A 459 -3.19 4.90 -36.32
C TYR A 459 -1.89 5.64 -36.63
N ALA A 460 -0.85 5.36 -35.85
CA ALA A 460 0.54 5.67 -36.14
C ALA A 460 1.33 4.37 -36.15
N LEU A 461 2.01 4.09 -37.26
CA LEU A 461 2.96 2.98 -37.36
C LEU A 461 4.19 3.28 -36.49
N ALA A 462 5.01 2.27 -36.19
CA ALA A 462 6.14 2.44 -35.27
C ALA A 462 7.12 3.51 -35.77
N GLU A 463 7.41 3.51 -37.08
CA GLU A 463 8.25 4.47 -37.79
C GLU A 463 7.67 5.89 -37.85
N GLU A 464 6.40 6.09 -37.50
CA GLU A 464 5.72 7.39 -37.47
C GLU A 464 5.66 7.97 -36.04
N VAL A 465 5.99 7.18 -35.01
CA VAL A 465 5.83 7.56 -33.59
C VAL A 465 6.66 8.80 -33.27
N ASP A 466 7.95 8.78 -33.62
CA ASP A 466 8.88 9.88 -33.29
C ASP A 466 8.54 11.19 -34.03
N ALA A 467 7.81 11.10 -35.16
CA ALA A 467 7.37 12.25 -35.94
C ALA A 467 5.97 12.78 -35.53
N THR A 468 5.25 12.06 -34.66
CA THR A 468 3.87 12.37 -34.30
C THR A 468 3.79 13.09 -32.96
N ASN A 469 3.15 14.27 -32.94
CA ASN A 469 2.86 14.98 -31.69
C ASN A 469 1.60 14.39 -31.01
N PHE A 470 1.79 13.36 -30.19
CA PHE A 470 0.67 12.67 -29.54
C PHE A 470 -0.13 13.54 -28.57
N GLU A 471 0.45 14.60 -28.00
CA GLU A 471 -0.34 15.52 -27.18
C GLU A 471 -1.38 16.27 -27.99
N GLU A 472 -0.98 16.86 -29.12
CA GLU A 472 -1.90 17.56 -30.02
C GLU A 472 -2.96 16.60 -30.56
N GLU A 473 -2.57 15.37 -30.91
CA GLU A 473 -3.49 14.34 -31.39
C GLU A 473 -4.51 13.93 -30.31
N VAL A 474 -4.08 13.83 -29.05
CA VAL A 474 -4.96 13.47 -27.93
C VAL A 474 -5.91 14.63 -27.58
N ARG A 475 -5.42 15.88 -27.57
CA ARG A 475 -6.27 17.07 -27.39
C ARG A 475 -7.33 17.16 -28.47
N HIS A 476 -6.92 16.97 -29.72
CA HIS A 476 -7.81 16.99 -30.87
C HIS A 476 -8.86 15.86 -30.81
N MET A 477 -8.46 14.63 -30.47
CA MET A 477 -9.39 13.51 -30.26
C MET A 477 -10.42 13.83 -29.17
N ALA A 478 -9.96 14.34 -28.02
CA ALA A 478 -10.84 14.69 -26.91
C ALA A 478 -11.86 15.76 -27.31
N GLN A 479 -11.43 16.82 -27.98
CA GLN A 479 -12.31 17.90 -28.46
C GLN A 479 -13.31 17.41 -29.52
N LEU A 480 -12.86 16.59 -30.47
CA LEU A 480 -13.66 16.05 -31.56
C LEU A 480 -14.80 15.16 -31.04
N PHE A 481 -14.52 14.30 -30.06
CA PHE A 481 -15.48 13.31 -29.57
C PHE A 481 -16.21 13.73 -28.29
N ARG A 482 -15.86 14.87 -27.68
CA ARG A 482 -16.57 15.42 -26.51
C ARG A 482 -18.09 15.43 -26.69
N PRO A 483 -18.67 15.90 -27.82
CA PRO A 483 -20.13 15.91 -28.00
C PRO A 483 -20.77 14.52 -27.94
N LEU A 484 -20.08 13.47 -28.41
CA LEU A 484 -20.57 12.09 -28.32
C LEU A 484 -20.49 11.56 -26.89
N MET A 485 -19.42 11.90 -26.17
CA MET A 485 -19.22 11.51 -24.77
C MET A 485 -20.25 12.16 -23.85
N GLU A 486 -20.65 13.41 -24.12
CA GLU A 486 -21.65 14.16 -23.35
C GLU A 486 -23.09 13.76 -23.67
N ARG A 487 -23.34 13.19 -24.85
CA ARG A 487 -24.68 12.79 -25.29
C ARG A 487 -25.15 11.50 -24.62
N VAL A 488 -24.26 10.52 -24.49
CA VAL A 488 -24.61 9.19 -23.99
C VAL A 488 -24.44 9.17 -22.48
N ILE A 489 -25.51 9.50 -21.74
CA ILE A 489 -25.50 9.55 -20.28
C ILE A 489 -26.60 8.63 -19.73
N ALA A 490 -26.23 7.81 -18.75
CA ALA A 490 -27.10 6.83 -18.11
C ALA A 490 -28.44 7.39 -17.58
N ASP A 491 -28.51 8.66 -17.17
CA ASP A 491 -29.66 9.27 -16.49
C ASP A 491 -30.31 10.47 -17.23
N ALA A 492 -30.08 10.65 -18.53
CA ALA A 492 -30.72 11.74 -19.29
C ALA A 492 -32.24 11.49 -19.49
N PRO A 493 -33.12 12.51 -19.32
CA PRO A 493 -34.55 12.36 -19.59
C PRO A 493 -34.78 12.08 -21.08
N PRO A 494 -35.76 11.24 -21.45
CA PRO A 494 -35.98 10.83 -22.83
C PRO A 494 -36.51 12.01 -23.66
N THR A 495 -35.65 12.63 -24.48
CA THR A 495 -36.09 13.57 -25.52
C THR A 495 -36.57 12.79 -26.75
N THR A 496 -37.90 12.74 -26.87
CA THR A 496 -38.68 12.70 -28.13
C THR A 496 -38.08 11.91 -29.30
N ALA A 497 -38.25 10.59 -29.28
CA ALA A 497 -38.36 9.79 -30.49
C ALA A 497 -39.70 9.05 -30.49
N THR A 498 -40.55 9.51 -31.39
CA THR A 498 -41.80 8.96 -31.95
C THR A 498 -42.28 7.60 -31.41
N LYS A 499 -43.46 7.61 -30.76
CA LYS A 499 -44.31 6.42 -30.62
C LYS A 499 -44.66 5.88 -32.00
N LEU A 500 -44.19 4.69 -32.35
CA LEU A 500 -44.84 3.84 -33.34
C LEU A 500 -44.58 2.37 -32.99
N GLY A 501 -45.67 1.59 -32.91
CA GLY A 501 -45.64 0.14 -32.76
C GLY A 501 -45.62 -0.35 -31.32
N SER A 502 -46.81 -0.50 -30.74
CA SER A 502 -47.02 -1.41 -29.61
C SER A 502 -46.74 -2.85 -30.05
N GLU A 503 -45.51 -3.29 -29.89
CA GLU A 503 -45.17 -4.69 -29.66
C GLU A 503 -44.72 -4.85 -28.21
N PRO A 504 -45.02 -6.00 -27.58
CA PRO A 504 -45.23 -6.07 -26.15
C PRO A 504 -43.95 -5.73 -25.39
N PRO A 505 -44.06 -5.29 -24.13
CA PRO A 505 -42.90 -5.23 -23.26
C PRO A 505 -42.17 -6.56 -23.38
N LEU A 506 -40.85 -6.54 -23.62
CA LEU A 506 -39.99 -7.70 -23.43
C LEU A 506 -40.42 -8.26 -22.09
N THR A 507 -41.07 -9.41 -22.18
CA THR A 507 -41.63 -10.14 -21.07
C THR A 507 -40.55 -10.14 -20.01
N ALA A 508 -40.82 -9.47 -18.88
CA ALA A 508 -40.51 -10.12 -17.63
C ALA A 508 -40.93 -11.56 -17.86
N THR A 509 -39.96 -12.48 -17.91
CA THR A 509 -40.22 -13.91 -17.87
C THR A 509 -41.41 -14.04 -16.93
N PRO A 510 -42.59 -14.52 -17.42
CA PRO A 510 -43.80 -14.43 -16.64
C PRO A 510 -43.46 -14.81 -15.21
N LEU A 511 -43.98 -14.08 -14.21
CA LEU A 511 -43.84 -14.41 -12.79
C LEU A 511 -44.26 -15.89 -12.49
N ALA A 512 -44.73 -16.63 -13.50
CA ALA A 512 -45.19 -18.01 -13.53
C ALA A 512 -44.39 -18.99 -14.46
N ALA A 513 -43.26 -18.61 -15.09
CA ALA A 513 -42.61 -19.47 -16.11
C ALA A 513 -41.29 -20.15 -15.68
N LEU A 514 -40.65 -19.67 -14.61
CA LEU A 514 -39.52 -20.40 -14.01
C LEU A 514 -40.08 -21.54 -13.17
N GLY A 515 -39.53 -22.74 -13.33
CA GLY A 515 -39.90 -23.90 -12.50
C GLY A 515 -39.62 -23.66 -11.01
N PRO A 516 -40.08 -24.56 -10.13
CA PRO A 516 -39.75 -24.53 -8.70
C PRO A 516 -38.26 -24.31 -8.45
N PHE A 517 -37.91 -23.61 -7.37
CA PHE A 517 -36.51 -23.33 -7.02
C PHE A 517 -35.68 -24.61 -6.89
N SER A 518 -36.27 -25.69 -6.38
CA SER A 518 -35.66 -27.03 -6.33
C SER A 518 -35.16 -27.49 -7.71
N ASP A 519 -36.00 -27.38 -8.74
CA ASP A 519 -35.70 -27.87 -10.08
C ASP A 519 -34.58 -27.04 -10.72
N LEU A 520 -34.59 -25.73 -10.50
CA LEU A 520 -33.54 -24.83 -11.00
C LEU A 520 -32.19 -25.09 -10.33
N ILE A 521 -32.19 -25.39 -9.03
CA ILE A 521 -30.98 -25.77 -8.30
C ILE A 521 -30.44 -27.11 -8.81
N HIS A 522 -31.30 -28.10 -9.07
CA HIS A 522 -30.88 -29.36 -9.69
C HIS A 522 -30.21 -29.16 -11.05
N VAL A 523 -30.81 -28.33 -11.91
CA VAL A 523 -30.24 -27.99 -13.22
C VAL A 523 -28.90 -27.28 -13.06
N PHE A 524 -28.82 -26.30 -12.15
CA PHE A 524 -27.59 -25.57 -11.88
C PHE A 524 -26.45 -26.48 -11.40
N LEU A 525 -26.69 -27.37 -10.43
CA LEU A 525 -25.67 -28.29 -9.93
C LEU A 525 -25.27 -29.33 -10.98
N GLY A 526 -26.22 -29.81 -11.78
CA GLY A 526 -25.94 -30.71 -12.90
C GLY A 526 -25.04 -30.07 -13.97
N GLU A 527 -25.32 -28.82 -14.35
CA GLU A 527 -24.48 -28.09 -15.31
C GLU A 527 -23.12 -27.69 -14.71
N LEU A 528 -23.06 -27.41 -13.41
CA LEU A 528 -21.80 -27.12 -12.72
C LEU A 528 -20.89 -28.36 -12.68
N ALA A 529 -21.43 -29.52 -12.34
CA ALA A 529 -20.69 -30.79 -12.33
C ALA A 529 -20.12 -31.11 -13.72
N LYS A 530 -20.92 -30.93 -14.78
CA LYS A 530 -20.46 -31.11 -16.17
C LYS A 530 -19.33 -30.14 -16.52
N ALA A 531 -19.48 -28.87 -16.14
CA ALA A 531 -18.49 -27.85 -16.47
C ALA A 531 -17.15 -28.06 -15.72
N GLN A 532 -17.18 -28.58 -14.49
CA GLN A 532 -16.00 -28.90 -13.69
C GLN A 532 -15.12 -30.02 -14.26
N LEU A 533 -15.63 -30.83 -15.20
CA LEU A 533 -14.85 -31.83 -15.93
C LEU A 533 -13.87 -31.22 -16.95
N GLY A 534 -14.04 -29.94 -17.29
CA GLY A 534 -13.22 -29.21 -18.27
C GLY A 534 -12.42 -28.05 -17.66
N PRO A 535 -11.57 -27.38 -18.47
CA PRO A 535 -10.84 -26.18 -18.04
C PRO A 535 -11.83 -25.08 -17.62
N PHE A 536 -11.41 -24.21 -16.70
CA PHE A 536 -12.27 -23.17 -16.15
C PHE A 536 -12.84 -22.25 -17.26
N GLN A 537 -14.10 -22.49 -17.61
CA GLN A 537 -14.87 -21.74 -18.57
C GLN A 537 -16.34 -21.85 -18.21
N LYS A 538 -17.01 -20.72 -17.95
CA LYS A 538 -18.46 -20.70 -17.76
C LYS A 538 -19.12 -20.95 -19.12
N SER A 539 -19.60 -22.16 -19.37
CA SER A 539 -20.35 -22.50 -20.58
C SER A 539 -21.73 -21.83 -20.57
N ASP A 540 -22.31 -21.58 -21.75
CA ASP A 540 -23.66 -20.98 -21.86
C ASP A 540 -24.73 -21.73 -21.04
N PRO A 541 -24.76 -23.08 -20.97
CA PRO A 541 -25.72 -23.81 -20.12
C PRO A 541 -25.57 -23.53 -18.62
N LEU A 542 -24.35 -23.61 -18.07
CA LEU A 542 -24.07 -23.25 -16.69
C LEU A 542 -24.43 -21.79 -16.40
N TRP A 543 -24.14 -20.89 -17.34
CA TRP A 543 -24.44 -19.47 -17.19
C TRP A 543 -25.95 -19.19 -17.14
N ASN A 544 -26.72 -19.84 -18.01
CA ASN A 544 -28.19 -19.77 -18.01
C ASN A 544 -28.76 -20.33 -16.70
N ALA A 545 -28.28 -21.49 -16.24
CA ALA A 545 -28.75 -22.10 -14.99
C ALA A 545 -28.47 -21.22 -13.76
N MET A 546 -27.29 -20.58 -13.69
CA MET A 546 -26.99 -19.57 -12.65
C MET A 546 -27.98 -18.39 -12.70
N THR A 547 -28.32 -17.95 -13.90
CA THR A 547 -29.22 -16.80 -14.10
C THR A 547 -30.65 -17.12 -13.71
N ASP A 548 -31.12 -18.33 -14.02
CA ASP A 548 -32.45 -18.80 -13.63
C ASP A 548 -32.58 -18.92 -12.11
N VAL A 549 -31.57 -19.51 -11.44
CA VAL A 549 -31.51 -19.58 -9.97
C VAL A 549 -31.52 -18.18 -9.34
N LYS A 550 -30.69 -17.27 -9.87
CA LYS A 550 -30.65 -15.87 -9.42
C LYS A 550 -32.00 -15.18 -9.57
N THR A 551 -32.61 -15.30 -10.76
CA THR A 551 -33.89 -14.66 -11.09
C THR A 551 -35.00 -15.21 -10.21
N ARG A 552 -35.03 -16.52 -9.95
CA ARG A 552 -36.01 -17.14 -9.03
C ARG A 552 -35.81 -16.64 -7.61
N LEU A 553 -34.57 -16.53 -7.13
CA LEU A 553 -34.29 -16.01 -5.79
C LEU A 553 -34.77 -14.56 -5.61
N GLU A 554 -34.54 -13.71 -6.60
CA GLU A 554 -34.99 -12.31 -6.61
C GLU A 554 -36.53 -12.17 -6.62
N GLN A 555 -37.26 -13.21 -7.04
CA GLN A 555 -38.72 -13.24 -7.06
C GLN A 555 -39.36 -13.69 -5.75
N PHE A 556 -38.63 -14.33 -4.82
CA PHE A 556 -39.20 -14.70 -3.53
C PHE A 556 -39.71 -13.46 -2.80
N PRO A 557 -40.95 -13.47 -2.24
CA PRO A 557 -41.49 -12.36 -1.47
C PRO A 557 -40.52 -11.79 -0.42
N ALA A 558 -39.77 -12.67 0.26
CA ALA A 558 -38.77 -12.29 1.26
C ALA A 558 -37.60 -11.48 0.70
N VAL A 559 -37.16 -11.79 -0.52
CA VAL A 559 -36.06 -11.08 -1.18
C VAL A 559 -36.58 -9.79 -1.83
N ARG A 560 -37.70 -9.88 -2.54
CA ARG A 560 -38.30 -8.76 -3.27
C ARG A 560 -38.75 -7.61 -2.36
N SER A 561 -39.12 -7.90 -1.12
CA SER A 561 -39.49 -6.88 -0.12
C SER A 561 -38.30 -6.01 0.32
N ARG A 562 -37.05 -6.41 0.01
CA ARG A 562 -35.81 -5.76 0.42
C ARG A 562 -35.05 -5.20 -0.80
N PRO A 563 -35.34 -3.95 -1.24
CA PRO A 563 -34.80 -3.40 -2.50
C PRO A 563 -33.28 -3.17 -2.50
N ASN A 564 -32.62 -3.22 -1.34
CA ASN A 564 -31.18 -3.07 -1.21
C ASN A 564 -30.42 -4.40 -1.19
N LEU A 565 -31.12 -5.54 -1.34
CA LEU A 565 -30.52 -6.87 -1.33
C LEU A 565 -30.03 -7.25 -2.74
N LEU A 566 -28.76 -7.61 -2.85
CA LEU A 566 -28.09 -8.05 -4.08
C LEU A 566 -27.89 -9.57 -4.04
N VAL A 567 -28.40 -10.28 -5.05
CA VAL A 567 -28.15 -11.73 -5.21
C VAL A 567 -26.93 -11.94 -6.11
N ASN A 568 -25.94 -12.70 -5.61
CA ASN A 568 -24.68 -12.93 -6.31
C ASN A 568 -24.26 -14.41 -6.40
N ILE A 569 -23.88 -14.79 -7.62
CA ILE A 569 -23.39 -16.06 -8.19
C ILE A 569 -21.87 -16.30 -8.18
N SER A 570 -21.27 -17.17 -7.34
CA SER A 570 -19.86 -17.54 -7.55
C SER A 570 -19.61 -19.05 -7.66
N VAL A 571 -19.06 -19.44 -8.81
CA VAL A 571 -18.53 -20.78 -9.10
C VAL A 571 -17.01 -20.77 -9.36
N GLY A 572 -16.35 -19.64 -9.11
CA GLY A 572 -14.91 -19.42 -9.32
C GLY A 572 -14.57 -18.21 -10.18
N GLN A 573 -13.33 -17.72 -10.08
CA GLN A 573 -12.76 -16.65 -10.90
C GLN A 573 -11.35 -17.04 -11.38
N GLY A 574 -11.26 -17.57 -12.60
CA GLY A 574 -10.00 -18.04 -13.20
C GLY A 574 -9.68 -19.51 -12.88
N ASN A 575 -10.21 -20.05 -11.78
CA ASN A 575 -10.24 -21.46 -11.41
C ASN A 575 -11.63 -21.80 -10.82
N TRP A 576 -12.06 -23.07 -10.87
CA TRP A 576 -13.30 -23.51 -10.24
C TRP A 576 -13.25 -23.29 -8.73
N ALA A 577 -14.33 -22.78 -8.14
CA ALA A 577 -14.43 -22.61 -6.70
C ALA A 577 -14.50 -23.99 -6.02
N THR A 578 -13.67 -24.20 -5.00
CA THR A 578 -13.73 -25.39 -4.13
C THR A 578 -15.06 -25.46 -3.36
N VAL A 579 -15.62 -24.30 -3.02
CA VAL A 579 -16.96 -24.16 -2.40
C VAL A 579 -17.73 -23.13 -3.23
N PRO A 580 -18.57 -23.56 -4.18
CA PRO A 580 -19.49 -22.67 -4.88
C PRO A 580 -20.51 -22.06 -3.93
N TRP A 581 -20.95 -20.83 -4.19
CA TRP A 581 -21.88 -20.13 -3.30
C TRP A 581 -22.82 -19.17 -4.01
N ILE A 582 -24.00 -18.96 -3.41
CA ILE A 582 -25.02 -17.99 -3.81
C ILE A 582 -25.29 -17.04 -2.64
N ALA A 583 -24.83 -15.79 -2.70
CA ALA A 583 -24.93 -14.83 -1.60
C ALA A 583 -26.09 -13.84 -1.79
N LEU A 584 -26.73 -13.44 -0.69
CA LEU A 584 -27.72 -12.37 -0.60
C LEU A 584 -27.14 -11.24 0.26
N LEU A 585 -26.66 -10.19 -0.39
CA LEU A 585 -25.87 -9.11 0.21
C LEU A 585 -26.69 -7.85 0.33
N ASN A 586 -26.89 -7.33 1.54
CA ASN A 586 -27.50 -6.02 1.73
C ASN A 586 -26.49 -4.93 1.40
N THR A 587 -26.69 -4.25 0.28
CA THR A 587 -25.75 -3.26 -0.29
C THR A 587 -25.53 -2.00 0.55
N LYS A 588 -26.37 -1.77 1.58
CA LYS A 588 -26.14 -0.74 2.60
C LYS A 588 -25.08 -1.15 3.64
N ILE A 589 -24.82 -2.45 3.75
CA ILE A 589 -24.00 -3.05 4.81
C ILE A 589 -22.71 -3.59 4.21
N THR A 590 -22.81 -4.45 3.20
CA THR A 590 -21.66 -5.03 2.51
C THR A 590 -21.98 -5.30 1.04
N ARG A 591 -20.98 -5.08 0.18
CA ARG A 591 -21.02 -5.48 -1.24
C ARG A 591 -20.10 -6.68 -1.52
N SER A 592 -19.49 -7.27 -0.48
CA SER A 592 -18.48 -8.32 -0.59
C SER A 592 -18.74 -9.43 0.42
N THR A 593 -18.51 -10.69 0.03
CA THR A 593 -18.50 -11.83 0.96
C THR A 593 -17.21 -11.92 1.80
N GLN A 594 -16.30 -10.96 1.66
CA GLN A 594 -15.01 -10.95 2.34
C GLN A 594 -15.05 -10.27 3.72
N GLU A 595 -16.11 -9.50 4.02
CA GLU A 595 -16.32 -8.73 5.27
C GLU A 595 -17.80 -8.65 5.64
N GLY A 596 -18.07 -8.52 6.96
CA GLY A 596 -19.42 -8.35 7.50
C GLY A 596 -20.23 -9.64 7.61
N ILE A 597 -21.43 -9.56 8.17
CA ILE A 597 -22.41 -10.66 8.21
C ILE A 597 -23.21 -10.64 6.91
N TYR A 598 -23.58 -11.80 6.37
CA TYR A 598 -24.40 -11.93 5.17
C TYR A 598 -25.12 -13.28 5.11
N VAL A 599 -26.17 -13.36 4.29
CA VAL A 599 -26.88 -14.62 4.02
C VAL A 599 -26.28 -15.27 2.77
N VAL A 600 -26.00 -16.57 2.82
CA VAL A 600 -25.39 -17.30 1.70
C VAL A 600 -25.83 -18.76 1.67
N PHE A 601 -26.10 -19.26 0.46
CA PHE A 601 -26.14 -20.69 0.18
C PHE A 601 -24.73 -21.18 -0.12
N LEU A 602 -24.22 -22.10 0.70
CA LEU A 602 -22.93 -22.77 0.49
C LEU A 602 -23.18 -24.18 -0.06
N ILE A 603 -22.47 -24.54 -1.13
CA ILE A 603 -22.62 -25.83 -1.80
C ILE A 603 -21.39 -26.68 -1.48
N SER A 604 -21.61 -27.95 -1.09
CA SER A 604 -20.51 -28.87 -0.78
C SER A 604 -19.61 -29.10 -2.00
N THR A 605 -18.35 -29.46 -1.78
CA THR A 605 -17.36 -29.73 -2.83
C THR A 605 -17.78 -30.88 -3.73
N GLU A 606 -18.50 -31.87 -3.17
CA GLU A 606 -19.06 -33.02 -3.91
C GLU A 606 -20.39 -32.68 -4.61
N LEU A 607 -20.88 -31.43 -4.48
CA LEU A 607 -22.14 -30.93 -5.04
C LEU A 607 -23.39 -31.71 -4.59
N ASP A 608 -23.32 -32.41 -3.46
CA ASP A 608 -24.37 -33.30 -2.93
C ASP A 608 -25.23 -32.66 -1.83
N ARG A 609 -24.78 -31.53 -1.26
CA ARG A 609 -25.43 -30.82 -0.15
C ARG A 609 -25.41 -29.31 -0.36
N ILE A 610 -26.45 -28.64 0.13
CA ILE A 610 -26.57 -27.19 0.13
C ILE A 610 -26.94 -26.73 1.52
N TYR A 611 -26.23 -25.73 2.03
CA TYR A 611 -26.50 -25.10 3.32
C TYR A 611 -26.99 -23.68 3.09
N LEU A 612 -28.19 -23.33 3.53
CA LEU A 612 -28.61 -21.92 3.66
C LEU A 612 -28.11 -21.41 5.01
N THR A 613 -27.24 -20.40 4.98
CA THR A 613 -26.54 -19.94 6.17
C THR A 613 -26.67 -18.44 6.40
N LEU A 614 -26.69 -18.05 7.68
CA LEU A 614 -26.25 -16.73 8.12
C LEU A 614 -24.76 -16.86 8.43
N ASN A 615 -23.91 -16.20 7.65
CA ASN A 615 -22.47 -16.38 7.68
C ASN A 615 -21.76 -15.02 7.78
N GLN A 616 -20.43 -15.04 7.88
CA GLN A 616 -19.63 -13.83 8.00
C GLN A 616 -18.41 -13.85 7.09
N GLY A 617 -17.86 -12.66 6.82
CA GLY A 617 -16.73 -12.48 5.92
C GLY A 617 -15.42 -12.96 6.55
N THR A 618 -14.72 -13.85 5.84
CA THR A 618 -13.57 -14.54 6.41
C THR A 618 -12.23 -14.06 5.83
N THR A 619 -12.23 -13.59 4.59
CA THR A 619 -11.00 -13.37 3.81
C THR A 619 -10.18 -12.19 4.32
N ASN A 620 -10.82 -11.06 4.63
CA ASN A 620 -10.09 -9.88 5.09
C ASN A 620 -9.67 -10.04 6.55
N LEU A 621 -10.51 -10.68 7.37
CA LEU A 621 -10.18 -11.04 8.75
C LEU A 621 -8.95 -11.97 8.84
N VAL A 622 -8.85 -12.98 7.96
CA VAL A 622 -7.68 -13.87 7.88
C VAL A 622 -6.44 -13.14 7.37
N ARG A 623 -6.60 -12.20 6.43
CA ARG A 623 -5.49 -11.38 5.92
C ARG A 623 -4.93 -10.44 7.00
N GLU A 624 -5.78 -9.95 7.89
CA GLU A 624 -5.43 -9.00 8.95
C GLU A 624 -4.89 -9.67 10.22
N LEU A 625 -5.49 -10.79 10.64
CA LEU A 625 -5.24 -11.41 11.94
C LEU A 625 -4.51 -12.76 11.86
N GLY A 626 -4.31 -13.27 10.64
CA GLY A 626 -3.86 -14.64 10.40
C GLY A 626 -4.95 -15.67 10.72
N GLN A 627 -4.78 -16.90 10.25
CA GLN A 627 -5.84 -17.91 10.26
C GLN A 627 -6.44 -18.18 11.65
N ARG A 628 -5.59 -18.43 12.64
CA ARG A 628 -6.02 -18.91 13.97
C ARG A 628 -6.79 -17.85 14.77
N GLU A 629 -6.34 -16.60 14.76
CA GLU A 629 -7.01 -15.53 15.49
C GLU A 629 -8.26 -15.05 14.74
N ALA A 630 -8.24 -15.06 13.41
CA ALA A 630 -9.43 -14.81 12.59
C ALA A 630 -10.53 -15.84 12.87
N GLN A 631 -10.20 -17.14 12.94
CA GLN A 631 -11.16 -18.20 13.29
C GLN A 631 -11.71 -18.04 14.71
N LYS A 632 -10.88 -17.63 15.68
CA LYS A 632 -11.34 -17.34 17.04
C LYS A 632 -12.34 -16.18 17.06
N GLN A 633 -12.02 -15.10 16.36
CA GLN A 633 -12.91 -13.95 16.27
C GLN A 633 -14.20 -14.27 15.51
N MET A 634 -14.12 -15.09 14.45
CA MET A 634 -15.32 -15.61 13.77
C MET A 634 -16.21 -16.38 14.74
N LEU A 635 -15.63 -17.26 15.56
CA LEU A 635 -16.39 -18.01 16.56
C LEU A 635 -17.02 -17.07 17.59
N ASP A 636 -16.30 -16.07 18.08
CA ASP A 636 -16.82 -15.08 19.04
C ASP A 636 -17.98 -14.26 18.43
N VAL A 637 -17.87 -13.84 17.17
CA VAL A 637 -18.94 -13.13 16.45
C VAL A 637 -20.13 -14.04 16.22
N ALA A 638 -19.90 -15.30 15.85
CA ALA A 638 -20.97 -16.29 15.67
C ALA A 638 -21.72 -16.54 16.97
N VAL A 639 -21.00 -16.80 18.08
CA VAL A 639 -21.58 -17.00 19.41
C VAL A 639 -22.42 -15.79 19.84
N LYS A 640 -21.89 -14.57 19.69
CA LYS A 640 -22.62 -13.34 20.03
C LYS A 640 -23.87 -13.17 19.15
N THR A 641 -23.73 -13.35 17.85
CA THR A 641 -24.85 -13.15 16.91
C THR A 641 -25.95 -14.18 17.15
N ARG A 642 -25.61 -15.44 17.47
CA ARG A 642 -26.59 -16.48 17.85
C ARG A 642 -27.48 -16.07 19.04
N THR A 643 -26.97 -15.25 19.97
CA THR A 643 -27.79 -14.72 21.07
C THR A 643 -28.83 -13.68 20.63
N ILE A 644 -28.61 -13.03 19.49
CA ILE A 644 -29.49 -12.00 18.91
C ILE A 644 -30.56 -12.64 18.01
N VAL A 645 -30.28 -13.82 17.45
CA VAL A 645 -31.15 -14.52 16.50
C VAL A 645 -31.68 -15.89 16.99
N PRO A 646 -32.07 -16.06 18.27
CA PRO A 646 -32.49 -17.36 18.81
C PRO A 646 -33.77 -17.89 18.17
N ASP A 647 -34.58 -17.00 17.60
CA ASP A 647 -35.85 -17.34 16.94
C ASP A 647 -35.67 -18.12 15.63
N LEU A 648 -34.47 -18.12 15.04
CA LEU A 648 -34.15 -18.97 13.88
C LEU A 648 -34.32 -20.47 14.18
N VAL A 649 -34.15 -20.89 15.44
CA VAL A 649 -34.35 -22.30 15.83
C VAL A 649 -35.80 -22.74 15.57
N ALA A 650 -36.78 -21.85 15.80
CA ALA A 650 -38.20 -22.16 15.61
C ALA A 650 -38.56 -22.36 14.12
N THR A 651 -37.73 -21.89 13.20
CA THR A 651 -37.96 -22.02 11.75
C THR A 651 -37.16 -23.16 11.11
N GLY A 652 -36.37 -23.89 11.90
CA GLY A 652 -35.62 -25.08 11.48
C GLY A 652 -34.12 -24.86 11.28
N PHE A 653 -33.59 -23.69 11.63
CA PHE A 653 -32.14 -23.45 11.60
C PHE A 653 -31.47 -24.03 12.85
N ILE A 654 -30.24 -24.51 12.66
CA ILE A 654 -29.34 -24.96 13.70
C ILE A 654 -28.35 -23.82 13.97
N LEU A 655 -28.21 -23.42 15.24
CA LEU A 655 -27.34 -22.33 15.68
C LEU A 655 -25.95 -22.83 16.08
N ASP A 656 -25.26 -23.47 15.14
CA ASP A 656 -23.88 -23.90 15.30
C ASP A 656 -23.06 -23.64 14.02
N ASN A 657 -21.85 -24.17 13.98
CA ASN A 657 -20.91 -24.08 12.86
C ASN A 657 -20.52 -25.47 12.33
N GLU A 658 -21.39 -26.48 12.54
CA GLU A 658 -21.13 -27.88 12.21
C GLU A 658 -21.55 -28.27 10.77
N ILE A 659 -21.55 -27.31 9.83
CA ILE A 659 -21.75 -27.61 8.41
C ILE A 659 -20.56 -28.39 7.86
N LYS A 660 -20.81 -29.28 6.90
CA LYS A 660 -19.77 -30.11 6.25
C LYS A 660 -19.71 -29.77 4.78
N LEU A 661 -18.78 -28.92 4.39
CA LEU A 661 -18.64 -28.49 2.99
C LEU A 661 -17.79 -29.44 2.17
N GLY A 662 -16.91 -30.23 2.80
CA GLY A 662 -16.00 -31.10 2.07
C GLY A 662 -14.79 -30.34 1.49
N GLY A 663 -13.79 -31.09 1.04
CA GLY A 663 -12.54 -30.54 0.48
C GLY A 663 -11.50 -30.13 1.55
N GLY A 664 -10.27 -30.65 1.43
CA GLY A 664 -9.16 -30.42 2.38
C GLY A 664 -8.57 -29.00 2.39
N GLY A 665 -9.30 -27.98 1.94
CA GLY A 665 -8.83 -26.60 1.79
C GLY A 665 -9.24 -25.68 2.95
N TRP A 666 -8.36 -24.73 3.30
CA TRP A 666 -8.59 -23.77 4.38
C TRP A 666 -9.82 -22.85 4.18
N LEU A 667 -10.23 -22.61 2.93
CA LEU A 667 -11.38 -21.75 2.63
C LEU A 667 -12.70 -22.40 3.06
N ALA A 668 -12.87 -23.73 2.85
CA ALA A 668 -14.04 -24.47 3.30
C ALA A 668 -14.15 -24.43 4.83
N LYS A 669 -13.05 -24.73 5.54
CA LYS A 669 -12.98 -24.65 7.01
C LYS A 669 -13.34 -23.26 7.55
N ASN A 670 -12.97 -22.21 6.83
CA ASN A 670 -13.31 -20.84 7.25
C ASN A 670 -14.80 -20.55 7.09
N TYR A 671 -15.44 -21.01 6.00
CA TYR A 671 -16.88 -20.91 5.87
C TYR A 671 -17.62 -21.73 6.93
N GLU A 672 -17.11 -22.92 7.28
CA GLU A 672 -17.61 -23.74 8.37
C GLU A 672 -17.56 -22.95 9.68
N ILE A 673 -16.38 -22.49 10.10
CA ILE A 673 -16.18 -21.72 11.35
C ILE A 673 -16.96 -20.40 11.36
N GLY A 674 -17.07 -19.72 10.22
CA GLY A 674 -17.79 -18.46 10.08
C GLY A 674 -19.31 -18.58 10.25
N THR A 675 -19.85 -19.79 10.17
CA THR A 675 -21.29 -20.05 10.18
C THR A 675 -21.92 -19.69 11.53
N ILE A 676 -22.93 -18.82 11.48
CA ILE A 676 -23.68 -18.36 12.65
C ILE A 676 -24.92 -19.24 12.85
N ALA A 677 -25.63 -19.51 11.76
CA ALA A 677 -26.81 -20.36 11.73
C ALA A 677 -26.87 -21.05 10.36
N HIS A 678 -27.38 -22.28 10.30
CA HIS A 678 -27.55 -23.00 9.04
C HIS A 678 -28.80 -23.89 9.01
N VAL A 679 -29.24 -24.21 7.80
CA VAL A 679 -30.15 -25.33 7.52
C VAL A 679 -29.58 -26.11 6.33
N GLU A 680 -29.56 -27.43 6.45
CA GLU A 680 -29.01 -28.34 5.44
C GLU A 680 -30.10 -28.90 4.54
N PHE A 681 -29.82 -28.96 3.24
CA PHE A 681 -30.63 -29.65 2.24
C PHE A 681 -29.76 -30.67 1.50
N GLY A 682 -30.21 -31.93 1.48
CA GLY A 682 -29.75 -32.89 0.49
C GLY A 682 -30.32 -32.55 -0.88
N LEU A 683 -29.65 -32.96 -1.96
CA LEU A 683 -30.14 -32.72 -3.32
C LEU A 683 -31.62 -33.10 -3.50
N ASN A 684 -32.05 -34.26 -3.00
CA ASN A 684 -33.43 -34.73 -3.16
C ASN A 684 -34.43 -34.13 -2.15
N ASP A 685 -33.94 -33.33 -1.21
CA ASP A 685 -34.68 -32.82 -0.05
C ASP A 685 -34.73 -31.28 -0.02
N ILE A 686 -34.50 -30.63 -1.18
CA ILE A 686 -34.64 -29.17 -1.31
C ILE A 686 -36.12 -28.80 -1.11
N PRO A 687 -36.45 -27.88 -0.19
CA PRO A 687 -37.83 -27.54 0.12
C PRO A 687 -38.52 -26.87 -1.07
N ASN A 688 -39.84 -27.02 -1.13
CA ASN A 688 -40.66 -26.30 -2.09
C ASN A 688 -40.60 -24.77 -1.86
N ASP A 689 -41.09 -24.01 -2.84
CA ASP A 689 -40.96 -22.55 -2.82
C ASP A 689 -41.66 -21.88 -1.62
N GLU A 690 -42.79 -22.41 -1.15
CA GLU A 690 -43.45 -21.88 0.04
C GLU A 690 -42.54 -22.01 1.27
N LYS A 691 -41.99 -23.20 1.50
CA LYS A 691 -41.12 -23.45 2.63
C LYS A 691 -39.76 -22.75 2.49
N MET A 692 -39.22 -22.66 1.28
CA MET A 692 -37.99 -21.91 0.99
C MET A 692 -38.18 -20.41 1.29
N ASN A 693 -39.34 -19.84 0.93
CA ASN A 693 -39.66 -18.45 1.26
C ASN A 693 -39.76 -18.22 2.77
N GLU A 694 -40.35 -19.15 3.54
CA GLU A 694 -40.37 -19.06 5.01
C GLU A 694 -38.96 -19.02 5.61
N LEU A 695 -38.06 -19.90 5.12
CA LEU A 695 -36.68 -19.95 5.59
C LEU A 695 -35.90 -18.68 5.22
N LEU A 696 -36.08 -18.19 3.99
CA LEU A 696 -35.49 -16.93 3.52
C LEU A 696 -35.99 -15.74 4.33
N GLU A 697 -37.30 -15.66 4.60
CA GLU A 697 -37.87 -14.57 5.40
C GLU A 697 -37.33 -14.60 6.83
N ALA A 698 -37.23 -15.78 7.44
CA ALA A 698 -36.68 -15.94 8.78
C ALA A 698 -35.21 -15.49 8.85
N VAL A 699 -34.35 -16.00 7.96
CA VAL A 699 -32.91 -15.67 7.97
C VAL A 699 -32.62 -14.23 7.56
N LEU A 700 -33.42 -13.65 6.66
CA LEU A 700 -33.27 -12.24 6.28
C LEU A 700 -33.75 -11.30 7.39
N ASN A 701 -34.82 -11.62 8.12
CA ASN A 701 -35.22 -10.87 9.32
C ASN A 701 -34.18 -10.96 10.44
N ALA A 702 -33.56 -12.13 10.60
CA ALA A 702 -32.44 -12.31 11.53
C ALA A 702 -31.21 -11.53 11.09
N TYR A 703 -30.92 -11.51 9.79
CA TYR A 703 -29.83 -10.72 9.21
C TYR A 703 -30.05 -9.21 9.42
N ASP A 704 -31.25 -8.70 9.17
CA ASP A 704 -31.59 -7.30 9.41
C ASP A 704 -31.42 -6.93 10.90
N ARG A 705 -31.88 -7.77 11.84
CA ARG A 705 -31.72 -7.54 13.30
C ARG A 705 -30.27 -7.62 13.79
N ALA A 706 -29.52 -8.60 13.30
CA ALA A 706 -28.10 -8.76 13.61
C ALA A 706 -27.27 -7.53 13.19
N VAL A 707 -27.80 -6.70 12.29
CA VAL A 707 -27.14 -5.50 11.79
C VAL A 707 -27.74 -4.20 12.36
N ASP A 708 -29.03 -4.16 12.71
CA ASP A 708 -29.72 -2.95 13.22
C ASP A 708 -29.65 -2.77 14.75
N GLU A 709 -29.38 -3.80 15.56
CA GLU A 709 -29.29 -3.66 17.02
C GLU A 709 -27.87 -3.31 17.52
N PRO A 710 -27.64 -2.12 18.13
CA PRO A 710 -26.47 -1.94 18.99
C PRO A 710 -26.66 -2.81 20.26
N PRO A 711 -25.61 -3.45 20.78
CA PRO A 711 -25.74 -4.32 21.96
C PRO A 711 -26.37 -3.54 23.12
N ALA A 712 -27.52 -4.01 23.60
CA ALA A 712 -28.31 -3.34 24.61
C ALA A 712 -27.52 -3.16 25.93
N LYS A 713 -27.53 -1.93 26.45
CA LYS A 713 -27.22 -1.64 27.87
C LYS A 713 -28.43 -2.02 28.72
N THR A 714 -28.30 -3.00 29.63
CA THR A 714 -29.09 -3.02 30.89
C THR A 714 -28.50 -3.98 31.94
N PRO A 715 -28.89 -3.88 33.23
CA PRO A 715 -28.00 -3.69 34.36
C PRO A 715 -27.70 -4.97 35.15
N ASP A 716 -26.67 -4.86 35.99
CA ASP A 716 -26.32 -5.84 37.00
C ASP A 716 -27.53 -6.18 37.91
N SER A 717 -27.98 -7.44 37.91
CA SER A 717 -27.90 -8.24 39.13
C SER A 717 -28.38 -9.69 38.95
N ARG A 718 -27.54 -10.58 39.49
CA ARG A 718 -27.83 -11.86 40.17
C ARG A 718 -28.19 -13.09 39.33
N HIS A 719 -27.20 -13.98 39.32
CA HIS A 719 -27.30 -15.42 39.12
C HIS A 719 -28.56 -16.06 39.74
N THR A 720 -29.12 -17.04 39.02
CA THR A 720 -29.05 -18.44 39.50
C THR A 720 -28.85 -19.39 38.30
N PRO A 721 -28.16 -20.53 38.50
CA PRO A 721 -27.28 -21.15 37.51
C PRO A 721 -27.85 -22.44 36.89
N THR A 722 -27.32 -22.76 35.70
CA THR A 722 -27.08 -24.06 35.01
C THR A 722 -27.39 -23.82 33.52
N ASP A 723 -26.43 -23.59 32.63
CA ASP A 723 -25.24 -24.40 32.37
C ASP A 723 -23.90 -23.67 32.50
N THR A 724 -22.91 -24.45 32.90
CA THR A 724 -21.60 -24.08 33.45
C THR A 724 -20.82 -23.11 32.55
N PRO A 725 -20.35 -21.93 33.05
CA PRO A 725 -19.35 -21.15 32.35
C PRO A 725 -18.10 -22.04 32.14
N PRO A 726 -17.42 -21.97 30.97
CA PRO A 726 -16.24 -22.77 30.74
C PRO A 726 -15.28 -22.57 31.91
N ALA A 727 -14.85 -23.68 32.52
CA ALA A 727 -13.98 -23.65 33.67
C ALA A 727 -12.76 -22.78 33.32
N ILE A 728 -12.53 -21.72 34.09
CA ILE A 728 -11.36 -20.88 33.87
C ILE A 728 -10.14 -21.74 34.22
N GLU A 729 -9.40 -22.14 33.20
CA GLU A 729 -8.22 -22.98 33.36
C GLU A 729 -7.13 -22.21 34.12
N PRO A 730 -6.56 -22.78 35.20
CA PRO A 730 -5.35 -22.25 35.82
C PRO A 730 -4.23 -22.14 34.78
N TYR A 731 -3.37 -21.12 34.93
CA TYR A 731 -2.21 -20.95 34.08
C TYR A 731 -1.00 -20.57 34.91
N GLY A 732 -0.06 -21.50 35.04
CA GLY A 732 1.13 -21.36 35.86
C GLY A 732 2.41 -21.19 35.05
N MET A 733 3.54 -21.10 35.76
CA MET A 733 4.88 -21.00 35.17
C MET A 733 5.20 -22.23 34.30
N ASP A 734 4.79 -23.42 34.72
CA ASP A 734 5.05 -24.67 33.99
C ASP A 734 4.34 -24.68 32.63
N ASP A 735 3.07 -24.22 32.58
CA ASP A 735 2.32 -24.08 31.32
C ASP A 735 3.05 -23.12 30.37
N ALA A 736 3.45 -21.95 30.86
CA ALA A 736 4.17 -20.97 30.06
C ALA A 736 5.53 -21.48 29.57
N LEU A 737 6.26 -22.23 30.39
CA LEU A 737 7.55 -22.80 30.02
C LEU A 737 7.44 -23.91 28.98
N SER A 738 6.31 -24.63 28.94
CA SER A 738 6.01 -25.63 27.92
C SER A 738 5.60 -25.01 26.58
N GLU A 739 4.94 -23.85 26.60
CA GLU A 739 4.46 -23.17 25.38
C GLU A 739 5.47 -22.18 24.78
N LEU A 740 6.38 -21.62 25.58
CA LEU A 740 7.29 -20.55 25.17
C LEU A 740 8.73 -21.04 25.00
N PHE A 741 9.40 -20.53 23.97
CA PHE A 741 10.84 -20.71 23.78
C PHE A 741 11.70 -19.88 24.76
N LEU A 742 11.07 -19.19 25.71
CA LEU A 742 11.73 -18.38 26.73
C LEU A 742 12.11 -19.23 27.95
N GLU A 743 13.21 -18.84 28.60
CA GLU A 743 13.69 -19.49 29.82
C GLU A 743 13.04 -18.88 31.07
N GLN A 744 12.89 -19.70 32.11
CA GLN A 744 12.25 -19.32 33.38
C GLN A 744 12.83 -18.03 33.98
N PRO A 745 14.16 -17.83 34.08
CA PRO A 745 14.71 -16.60 34.67
C PRO A 745 14.31 -15.33 33.90
N PHE A 746 14.07 -15.44 32.59
CA PHE A 746 13.64 -14.31 31.77
C PHE A 746 12.15 -14.03 31.98
N LEU A 747 11.29 -15.06 32.00
CA LEU A 747 9.85 -14.91 32.27
C LEU A 747 9.59 -14.32 33.66
N GLU A 748 10.27 -14.82 34.69
CA GLU A 748 10.18 -14.29 36.06
C GLU A 748 10.60 -12.83 36.11
N ARG A 749 11.68 -12.46 35.42
CA ARG A 749 12.12 -11.06 35.30
C ARG A 749 11.06 -10.20 34.62
N LEU A 750 10.45 -10.65 33.52
CA LEU A 750 9.40 -9.90 32.83
C LEU A 750 8.18 -9.70 33.74
N LEU A 751 7.73 -10.75 34.43
CA LEU A 751 6.62 -10.67 35.38
C LEU A 751 6.91 -9.73 36.54
N ALA A 752 8.10 -9.80 37.14
CA ALA A 752 8.49 -8.93 38.24
C ALA A 752 8.52 -7.45 37.83
N ILE A 753 9.13 -7.15 36.66
CA ILE A 753 9.17 -5.80 36.10
C ILE A 753 7.75 -5.31 35.81
N TRP A 754 6.94 -6.14 35.16
CA TRP A 754 5.59 -5.75 34.75
C TRP A 754 4.64 -5.57 35.92
N ALA A 755 4.71 -6.44 36.94
CA ALA A 755 3.92 -6.30 38.16
C ALA A 755 4.28 -5.01 38.93
N GLY A 756 5.57 -4.63 38.96
CA GLY A 756 6.03 -3.41 39.62
C GLY A 756 5.67 -2.12 38.86
N LYS A 757 5.99 -2.05 37.56
CA LYS A 757 5.75 -0.87 36.72
C LYS A 757 4.33 -0.76 36.18
N LYS A 758 3.56 -1.85 36.21
CA LYS A 758 2.23 -2.03 35.60
C LYS A 758 2.13 -1.76 34.10
N ASN A 759 3.24 -1.41 33.46
CA ASN A 759 3.35 -1.06 32.05
C ASN A 759 4.62 -1.68 31.46
N LEU A 760 4.48 -2.56 30.48
CA LEU A 760 5.58 -3.23 29.79
C LEU A 760 5.47 -3.00 28.29
N ILE A 761 6.58 -2.80 27.59
CA ILE A 761 6.69 -2.85 26.13
C ILE A 761 7.56 -4.04 25.76
N LEU A 762 7.00 -4.97 24.99
CA LEU A 762 7.73 -6.03 24.32
C LEU A 762 8.16 -5.52 22.94
N GLN A 763 9.46 -5.31 22.77
CA GLN A 763 10.03 -4.88 21.49
C GLN A 763 10.84 -6.01 20.86
N GLY A 764 10.90 -6.04 19.54
CA GLY A 764 11.76 -6.97 18.84
C GLY A 764 11.41 -7.09 17.36
N ALA A 765 12.24 -7.85 16.66
CA ALA A 765 12.07 -8.17 15.26
C ALA A 765 10.66 -8.72 14.93
N PRO A 766 10.16 -8.52 13.70
CA PRO A 766 8.97 -9.21 13.25
C PRO A 766 9.17 -10.74 13.33
N GLY A 767 8.12 -11.46 13.74
CA GLY A 767 8.16 -12.93 13.80
C GLY A 767 8.87 -13.56 15.01
N VAL A 768 9.26 -12.80 16.05
CA VAL A 768 9.81 -13.36 17.30
C VAL A 768 8.76 -13.85 18.30
N GLY A 769 7.47 -13.85 17.91
CA GLY A 769 6.38 -14.31 18.76
C GLY A 769 5.86 -13.30 19.79
N LYS A 770 6.03 -11.99 19.60
CA LYS A 770 5.56 -10.94 20.53
C LYS A 770 4.11 -11.13 20.98
N SER A 771 3.18 -11.27 20.04
CA SER A 771 1.74 -11.46 20.33
C SER A 771 1.47 -12.78 21.06
N PHE A 772 2.23 -13.82 20.74
CA PHE A 772 2.16 -15.09 21.45
C PHE A 772 2.62 -14.96 22.91
N VAL A 773 3.79 -14.36 23.14
CA VAL A 773 4.37 -14.11 24.47
C VAL A 773 3.49 -13.18 25.30
N ALA A 774 2.98 -12.10 24.72
CA ALA A 774 2.12 -11.13 25.41
C ALA A 774 0.89 -11.77 26.04
N LYS A 775 0.20 -12.64 25.30
CA LYS A 775 -1.01 -13.35 25.75
C LYS A 775 -0.70 -14.32 26.89
N ARG A 776 0.42 -15.05 26.84
CA ARG A 776 0.85 -15.97 27.90
C ARG A 776 1.34 -15.24 29.13
N LEU A 777 2.06 -14.13 28.95
CA LEU A 777 2.48 -13.28 30.05
C LEU A 777 1.25 -12.70 30.77
N ALA A 778 0.20 -12.31 30.04
CA ALA A 778 -1.07 -11.90 30.61
C ALA A 778 -1.70 -13.03 31.43
N TYR A 779 -1.80 -14.24 30.90
CA TYR A 779 -2.35 -15.39 31.65
C TYR A 779 -1.52 -15.73 32.88
N LEU A 780 -0.20 -15.69 32.81
CA LEU A 780 0.70 -15.84 33.96
C LEU A 780 0.43 -14.78 35.03
N LEU A 781 0.27 -13.51 34.63
CA LEU A 781 0.00 -12.42 35.56
C LEU A 781 -1.38 -12.58 36.24
N LEU A 782 -2.36 -13.09 35.48
CA LEU A 782 -3.72 -13.37 35.94
C LEU A 782 -3.85 -14.71 36.69
N GLU A 783 -2.82 -15.58 36.60
CA GLU A 783 -2.75 -16.96 37.10
C GLU A 783 -3.80 -17.91 36.48
N GLN A 784 -4.43 -17.48 35.38
CA GLN A 784 -5.53 -18.20 34.73
C GLN A 784 -5.75 -17.72 33.29
N LYS A 785 -6.28 -18.58 32.42
CA LYS A 785 -6.63 -18.26 31.03
C LYS A 785 -7.97 -17.52 30.94
N ASP A 786 -8.02 -16.29 31.46
CA ASP A 786 -9.23 -15.48 31.50
C ASP A 786 -9.21 -14.36 30.46
N SER A 787 -9.75 -14.66 29.26
CA SER A 787 -9.91 -13.65 28.21
C SER A 787 -10.92 -12.55 28.55
N GLY A 788 -11.77 -12.75 29.56
CA GLY A 788 -12.67 -11.71 30.03
C GLY A 788 -11.94 -10.55 30.72
N ARG A 789 -10.73 -10.77 31.22
CA ARG A 789 -9.89 -9.75 31.88
C ARG A 789 -8.72 -9.26 31.02
N VAL A 790 -8.65 -9.69 29.76
CA VAL A 790 -7.66 -9.25 28.78
C VAL A 790 -8.36 -8.56 27.62
N GLU A 791 -8.02 -7.31 27.35
CA GLU A 791 -8.49 -6.57 26.17
C GLU A 791 -7.30 -6.29 25.27
N THR A 792 -7.45 -6.44 23.95
CA THR A 792 -6.38 -6.22 22.98
C THR A 792 -6.85 -5.25 21.90
N VAL A 793 -6.01 -4.26 21.59
CA VAL A 793 -6.22 -3.32 20.48
C VAL A 793 -4.95 -3.20 19.66
N GLN A 794 -5.07 -2.79 18.39
CA GLN A 794 -3.92 -2.49 17.53
C GLN A 794 -3.95 -1.01 17.14
N PHE A 795 -2.82 -0.31 17.27
CA PHE A 795 -2.69 1.08 16.84
C PHE A 795 -2.33 1.19 15.36
N HIS A 796 -2.89 2.21 14.72
CA HIS A 796 -2.60 2.60 13.34
C HIS A 796 -2.56 4.14 13.23
N GLN A 797 -2.07 4.67 12.10
CA GLN A 797 -1.84 6.12 11.94
C GLN A 797 -3.09 6.98 12.17
N SER A 798 -4.27 6.47 11.82
CA SER A 798 -5.55 7.17 12.01
C SER A 798 -6.18 6.96 13.40
N TYR A 799 -5.53 6.21 14.30
CA TYR A 799 -6.10 5.92 15.62
C TYR A 799 -6.03 7.18 16.49
N SER A 800 -7.14 7.54 17.13
CA SER A 800 -7.31 8.85 17.77
C SER A 800 -7.65 8.75 19.26
N TYR A 801 -7.56 9.88 19.96
CA TYR A 801 -8.00 10.00 21.36
C TYR A 801 -9.49 9.66 21.50
N GLU A 802 -10.27 10.09 20.51
CA GLU A 802 -11.71 9.93 20.46
C GLU A 802 -12.15 8.45 20.33
N ASP A 803 -11.28 7.59 19.80
CA ASP A 803 -11.49 6.13 19.74
C ASP A 803 -11.02 5.43 21.02
N PHE A 804 -9.92 5.92 21.61
CA PHE A 804 -9.25 5.25 22.72
C PHE A 804 -9.84 5.61 24.08
N VAL A 805 -10.08 6.89 24.33
CA VAL A 805 -10.47 7.44 25.63
C VAL A 805 -11.93 7.88 25.61
N GLN A 806 -12.27 8.92 24.85
CA GLN A 806 -13.65 9.43 24.79
C GLN A 806 -13.78 10.44 23.63
N GLY A 807 -14.92 10.47 22.93
CA GLY A 807 -15.16 11.48 21.90
C GLY A 807 -16.58 11.51 21.33
N TYR A 808 -16.92 12.59 20.64
CA TYR A 808 -18.21 12.73 19.96
C TYR A 808 -18.28 11.86 18.70
N ARG A 809 -19.40 11.16 18.55
CA ARG A 809 -19.70 10.32 17.38
C ARG A 809 -21.10 10.64 16.85
N PRO A 810 -21.31 10.61 15.52
CA PRO A 810 -22.63 10.83 14.95
C PRO A 810 -23.61 9.78 15.47
N ASP A 811 -24.81 10.20 15.82
CA ASP A 811 -25.84 9.34 16.42
C ASP A 811 -26.75 8.64 15.39
N GLY A 812 -26.49 8.87 14.10
CA GLY A 812 -27.29 8.34 12.98
C GLY A 812 -28.60 9.11 12.72
N LYS A 813 -28.93 10.11 13.53
CA LYS A 813 -30.13 10.96 13.42
C LYS A 813 -29.81 12.42 13.07
N GLY A 814 -28.56 12.70 12.70
CA GLY A 814 -28.07 14.04 12.38
C GLY A 814 -27.53 14.81 13.60
N GLY A 815 -27.40 14.16 14.76
CA GLY A 815 -26.78 14.71 15.97
C GLY A 815 -25.45 14.05 16.33
N PHE A 816 -24.85 14.48 17.45
CA PHE A 816 -23.62 13.91 18.00
C PHE A 816 -23.86 13.44 19.44
N THR A 817 -23.32 12.27 19.79
CA THR A 817 -23.35 11.72 21.15
C THR A 817 -21.92 11.45 21.62
N LEU A 818 -21.66 11.76 22.89
CA LEU A 818 -20.39 11.43 23.52
C LEU A 818 -20.33 9.90 23.72
N ARG A 819 -19.23 9.27 23.31
CA ARG A 819 -19.00 7.84 23.49
C ARG A 819 -17.66 7.61 24.16
N ASP A 820 -17.68 6.74 25.17
CA ASP A 820 -16.48 6.25 25.82
C ASP A 820 -15.70 5.36 24.87
N GLY A 821 -14.40 5.58 24.78
CA GLY A 821 -13.47 4.77 24.02
C GLY A 821 -13.20 3.41 24.68
N VAL A 822 -12.44 2.57 23.98
CA VAL A 822 -12.16 1.19 24.41
C VAL A 822 -11.43 1.13 25.76
N PHE A 823 -10.46 2.01 26.01
CA PHE A 823 -9.68 2.01 27.25
C PHE A 823 -10.51 2.52 28.43
N HIS A 824 -11.38 3.50 28.21
CA HIS A 824 -12.27 4.01 29.24
C HIS A 824 -13.23 2.92 29.74
N ARG A 825 -13.91 2.23 28.82
CA ARG A 825 -14.81 1.10 29.17
C ARG A 825 -14.07 -0.02 29.89
N PHE A 826 -12.83 -0.30 29.49
CA PHE A 826 -11.99 -1.29 30.15
C PHE A 826 -11.63 -0.89 31.59
N CYS A 827 -11.30 0.38 31.83
CA CYS A 827 -11.04 0.90 33.17
C CYS A 827 -12.29 0.80 34.06
N GLU A 828 -13.48 1.11 33.53
CA GLU A 828 -14.72 0.93 34.28
C GLU A 828 -14.97 -0.53 34.67
N LYS A 829 -14.70 -1.48 33.76
CA LYS A 829 -14.77 -2.92 34.06
C LYS A 829 -13.79 -3.33 35.15
N ALA A 830 -12.55 -2.85 35.09
CA ALA A 830 -11.53 -3.14 36.10
C ALA A 830 -11.90 -2.53 37.47
N ARG A 831 -12.54 -1.35 37.48
CA ARG A 831 -13.03 -0.68 38.69
C ARG A 831 -14.10 -1.49 39.42
N LEU A 832 -14.95 -2.22 38.70
CA LEU A 832 -15.98 -3.10 39.28
C LEU A 832 -15.39 -4.36 39.95
N SER A 833 -14.11 -4.66 39.74
CA SER A 833 -13.46 -5.86 40.28
C SER A 833 -12.03 -5.57 40.79
N PRO A 834 -11.89 -4.70 41.81
CA PRO A 834 -10.60 -4.12 42.22
C PRO A 834 -9.59 -5.14 42.76
N SER A 835 -10.06 -6.30 43.26
CA SER A 835 -9.22 -7.40 43.75
C SER A 835 -8.63 -8.26 42.62
N ARG A 836 -9.12 -8.11 41.38
CA ARG A 836 -8.74 -8.91 40.23
C ARG A 836 -7.92 -8.08 39.26
N LYS A 837 -6.73 -8.55 38.90
CA LYS A 837 -5.90 -7.92 37.86
C LYS A 837 -6.61 -7.95 36.50
N HIS A 838 -6.38 -6.92 35.70
CA HIS A 838 -6.89 -6.73 34.34
C HIS A 838 -5.72 -6.35 33.43
N VAL A 839 -5.66 -6.89 32.22
CA VAL A 839 -4.59 -6.64 31.26
C VAL A 839 -5.13 -5.96 30.00
N PHE A 840 -4.47 -4.90 29.56
CA PHE A 840 -4.76 -4.21 28.32
C PHE A 840 -3.53 -4.29 27.39
N ILE A 841 -3.69 -4.97 26.27
CA ILE A 841 -2.62 -5.22 25.29
C ILE A 841 -2.78 -4.23 24.13
N ILE A 842 -1.69 -3.56 23.77
CA ILE A 842 -1.63 -2.61 22.66
C ILE A 842 -0.63 -3.13 21.63
N ASP A 843 -1.12 -3.67 20.52
CA ASP A 843 -0.30 -4.07 19.39
C ASP A 843 0.09 -2.87 18.53
N GLU A 844 1.27 -2.95 17.92
CA GLU A 844 1.87 -1.89 17.09
C GLU A 844 1.82 -0.49 17.77
N ILE A 845 2.18 -0.44 19.06
CA ILE A 845 2.03 0.75 19.90
C ILE A 845 2.68 2.02 19.30
N ASN A 846 3.73 1.83 18.52
CA ASN A 846 4.53 2.84 17.81
C ASN A 846 3.91 3.39 16.50
N ARG A 847 2.88 2.74 15.94
CA ARG A 847 2.22 3.16 14.67
C ARG A 847 1.22 4.30 14.82
N GLY A 848 0.79 4.59 16.05
CA GLY A 848 -0.05 5.75 16.38
C GLY A 848 0.75 6.86 17.08
N ASN A 849 0.28 8.11 17.02
CA ASN A 849 0.85 9.19 17.83
C ASN A 849 0.43 9.00 19.30
N LEU A 850 1.27 8.33 20.08
CA LEU A 850 0.97 7.93 21.45
C LEU A 850 0.62 9.10 22.37
N SER A 851 1.34 10.22 22.25
CA SER A 851 1.07 11.40 23.06
C SER A 851 -0.33 11.96 22.79
N LYS A 852 -0.77 11.94 21.52
CA LYS A 852 -2.12 12.36 21.13
C LYS A 852 -3.19 11.35 21.55
N ILE A 853 -2.95 10.06 21.37
CA ILE A 853 -3.92 8.99 21.68
C ILE A 853 -4.17 8.89 23.18
N LEU A 854 -3.11 8.99 23.99
CA LEU A 854 -3.22 8.86 25.45
C LEU A 854 -3.73 10.15 26.10
N GLY A 855 -3.39 11.33 25.58
CA GLY A 855 -3.86 12.60 26.15
C GLY A 855 -3.56 12.71 27.66
N GLU A 856 -4.60 12.86 28.48
CA GLU A 856 -4.51 12.93 29.94
C GLU A 856 -4.05 11.62 30.58
N LEU A 857 -4.27 10.48 29.91
CA LEU A 857 -3.81 9.17 30.38
C LEU A 857 -2.30 9.08 30.47
N MET A 858 -1.55 9.93 29.75
CA MET A 858 -0.10 10.00 29.86
C MET A 858 0.37 10.11 31.32
N LEU A 859 -0.36 10.83 32.17
CA LEU A 859 -0.06 10.89 33.60
C LEU A 859 -0.59 9.65 34.34
N LEU A 860 -1.84 9.28 34.08
CA LEU A 860 -2.60 8.30 34.88
C LEU A 860 -2.14 6.85 34.69
N VAL A 861 -1.45 6.53 33.60
CA VAL A 861 -0.93 5.17 33.38
C VAL A 861 0.26 4.84 34.29
N GLU A 862 0.92 5.82 34.89
CA GLU A 862 2.06 5.58 35.80
C GLU A 862 1.62 4.79 37.04
N SER A 863 2.42 3.83 37.51
CA SER A 863 2.00 2.90 38.57
C SER A 863 1.66 3.59 39.89
N ASP A 864 2.28 4.73 40.20
CA ASP A 864 2.07 5.55 41.40
C ASP A 864 0.96 6.61 41.25
N LYS A 865 0.39 6.77 40.05
CA LYS A 865 -0.61 7.80 39.71
C LYS A 865 -1.97 7.23 39.32
N ARG A 866 -2.25 6.03 39.83
CA ARG A 866 -3.51 5.30 39.63
C ARG A 866 -4.41 5.45 40.85
N GLY A 867 -5.70 5.23 40.64
CA GLY A 867 -6.71 5.31 41.69
C GLY A 867 -7.34 6.70 41.86
N PRO A 868 -8.36 6.81 42.74
CA PRO A 868 -9.20 8.00 42.85
C PRO A 868 -8.45 9.29 43.23
N ALA A 869 -7.32 9.19 43.94
CA ALA A 869 -6.52 10.34 44.37
C ALA A 869 -5.91 11.15 43.20
N TRP A 870 -5.76 10.50 42.04
CA TRP A 870 -5.20 11.10 40.82
C TRP A 870 -6.27 11.35 39.75
N ALA A 871 -7.56 11.25 40.09
CA ALA A 871 -8.64 11.40 39.14
C ALA A 871 -8.61 12.78 38.45
N ALA A 872 -8.65 12.76 37.11
CA ALA A 872 -8.58 13.92 36.24
C ALA A 872 -9.88 14.08 35.43
N SER A 873 -10.22 15.32 35.09
CA SER A 873 -11.29 15.60 34.13
C SER A 873 -10.77 15.33 32.72
N LEU A 874 -11.54 14.58 31.92
CA LEU A 874 -11.20 14.34 30.51
C LEU A 874 -11.59 15.54 29.65
N THR A 875 -11.00 15.65 28.45
CA THR A 875 -11.22 16.74 27.50
C THR A 875 -12.71 17.01 27.21
N TYR A 876 -13.53 15.96 27.11
CA TYR A 876 -14.96 16.08 26.79
C TYR A 876 -15.89 16.01 28.02
N SER A 877 -15.33 15.90 29.24
CA SER A 877 -16.13 15.81 30.46
C SER A 877 -16.83 17.12 30.76
N GLN A 878 -18.10 17.04 31.13
CA GLN A 878 -18.84 18.19 31.65
C GLN A 878 -18.43 18.52 33.10
N PRO A 879 -18.58 19.77 33.58
CA PRO A 879 -18.14 20.17 34.92
C PRO A 879 -18.75 19.38 36.08
N ASP A 880 -19.92 18.78 35.87
CA ASP A 880 -20.68 17.97 36.81
C ASP A 880 -20.43 16.44 36.68
N GLU A 881 -19.66 16.01 35.68
CA GLU A 881 -19.34 14.60 35.47
C GLU A 881 -18.22 14.10 36.41
N PRO A 882 -18.27 12.82 36.82
CA PRO A 882 -17.24 12.22 37.66
C PRO A 882 -15.89 12.20 36.94
N ARG A 883 -14.82 12.53 37.67
CA ARG A 883 -13.45 12.49 37.14
C ARG A 883 -13.01 11.05 36.85
N PHE A 884 -12.24 10.90 35.78
CA PHE A 884 -11.68 9.62 35.36
C PHE A 884 -10.36 9.32 36.05
N PHE A 885 -10.13 8.06 36.43
CA PHE A 885 -8.84 7.57 36.89
C PHE A 885 -8.58 6.16 36.34
N VAL A 886 -7.30 5.81 36.16
CA VAL A 886 -6.91 4.44 35.81
C VAL A 886 -6.89 3.59 37.09
N PRO A 887 -7.63 2.46 37.17
CA PRO A 887 -7.61 1.60 38.35
C PRO A 887 -6.24 0.95 38.59
N GLU A 888 -5.92 0.73 39.87
CA GLU A 888 -4.63 0.14 40.26
C GLU A 888 -4.44 -1.30 39.75
N ASN A 889 -5.52 -2.04 39.54
CA ASN A 889 -5.51 -3.43 39.08
C ASN A 889 -5.32 -3.59 37.55
N VAL A 890 -5.28 -2.49 36.78
CA VAL A 890 -4.99 -2.51 35.33
C VAL A 890 -3.49 -2.76 35.09
N HIS A 891 -3.13 -3.45 34.03
CA HIS A 891 -1.74 -3.64 33.58
C HIS A 891 -1.68 -3.46 32.07
N LEU A 892 -0.77 -2.63 31.57
CA LEU A 892 -0.62 -2.34 30.15
C LEU A 892 0.55 -3.14 29.58
N LEU A 893 0.35 -3.74 28.41
CA LEU A 893 1.41 -4.40 27.64
C LEU A 893 1.39 -3.89 26.20
N GLY A 894 2.39 -3.11 25.82
CA GLY A 894 2.59 -2.67 24.44
C GLY A 894 3.47 -3.65 23.67
N MET A 895 3.23 -3.80 22.37
CA MET A 895 4.10 -4.55 21.46
C MET A 895 4.62 -3.62 20.38
N MET A 896 5.91 -3.74 20.08
CA MET A 896 6.63 -2.81 19.19
C MET A 896 7.52 -3.58 18.22
N ASN A 897 7.33 -3.38 16.91
CA ASN A 897 8.32 -3.79 15.92
C ASN A 897 9.51 -2.82 15.91
N THR A 898 10.72 -3.35 15.92
CA THR A 898 11.96 -2.56 15.90
C THR A 898 12.46 -2.21 14.49
N ALA A 899 11.95 -2.88 13.45
CA ALA A 899 12.41 -2.74 12.06
C ALA A 899 11.66 -1.65 11.25
N ASP A 900 10.50 -1.18 11.72
CA ASP A 900 9.66 -0.24 10.97
C ASP A 900 10.26 1.19 11.04
N ARG A 901 10.69 1.74 9.89
CA ARG A 901 11.27 3.11 9.82
C ARG A 901 10.23 4.23 9.79
N SER A 902 8.97 3.91 9.54
CA SER A 902 7.86 4.85 9.35
C SER A 902 7.16 5.26 10.65
N LEU A 903 7.73 4.91 11.80
CA LEU A 903 7.10 5.04 13.10
C LEU A 903 7.39 6.36 13.78
N SER A 904 6.43 6.82 14.59
CA SER A 904 6.70 7.90 15.54
C SER A 904 7.69 7.40 16.60
N MET A 905 8.75 8.17 16.86
CA MET A 905 9.66 7.84 17.95
C MET A 905 8.88 7.87 19.27
N VAL A 906 8.98 6.79 20.06
CA VAL A 906 8.44 6.74 21.42
C VAL A 906 9.13 7.84 22.25
N ASP A 907 8.38 8.89 22.56
CA ASP A 907 8.82 10.04 23.36
C ASP A 907 9.49 9.58 24.67
N TYR A 908 10.55 10.28 25.09
CA TYR A 908 11.22 10.06 26.38
C TYR A 908 10.25 10.08 27.56
N ALA A 909 9.22 10.93 27.48
CA ALA A 909 8.17 10.99 28.47
C ALA A 909 7.45 9.63 28.60
N LEU A 910 7.14 8.99 27.48
CA LEU A 910 6.51 7.66 27.46
C LEU A 910 7.49 6.57 27.88
N ARG A 911 8.76 6.68 27.48
CA ARG A 911 9.81 5.73 27.90
C ARG A 911 9.98 5.63 29.41
N ARG A 912 9.74 6.73 30.15
CA ARG A 912 9.76 6.70 31.62
C ARG A 912 8.61 5.89 32.22
N ARG A 913 7.48 5.76 31.53
CA ARG A 913 6.22 5.19 32.04
C ARG A 913 6.07 3.71 31.73
N PHE A 914 6.78 3.21 30.72
CA PHE A 914 6.85 1.81 30.35
C PHE A 914 8.23 1.23 30.65
N SER A 915 8.28 -0.04 31.06
CA SER A 915 9.52 -0.82 31.01
C SER A 915 9.67 -1.48 29.65
N PHE A 916 10.88 -1.53 29.10
CA PHE A 916 11.14 -2.13 27.79
C PHE A 916 11.83 -3.47 27.97
N ALA A 917 11.36 -4.48 27.25
CA ALA A 917 11.97 -5.78 27.16
C ALA A 917 12.13 -6.19 25.70
N SER A 918 13.35 -6.57 25.31
CA SER A 918 13.65 -7.05 23.96
C SER A 918 13.43 -8.55 23.85
N LEU A 919 12.74 -8.99 22.80
CA LEU A 919 12.64 -10.39 22.40
C LEU A 919 13.56 -10.62 21.19
N GLU A 920 14.41 -11.63 21.28
CA GLU A 920 15.35 -12.03 20.23
C GLU A 920 14.83 -13.25 19.45
N PRO A 921 15.29 -13.46 18.20
CA PRO A 921 15.04 -14.71 17.48
C PRO A 921 15.69 -15.90 18.20
N MET A 922 14.89 -16.90 18.57
CA MET A 922 15.30 -18.05 19.38
C MET A 922 15.84 -19.24 18.56
N TYR A 923 16.42 -19.02 17.38
CA TYR A 923 16.98 -20.12 16.55
C TYR A 923 18.02 -20.97 17.30
N GLY A 924 18.84 -20.35 18.16
CA GLY A 924 19.83 -21.06 18.98
C GLY A 924 19.29 -21.71 20.26
N SER A 925 17.97 -21.66 20.51
CA SER A 925 17.37 -22.25 21.72
C SER A 925 17.19 -23.76 21.59
N ASN A 926 17.58 -24.50 22.63
CA ASN A 926 17.29 -25.94 22.73
C ASN A 926 15.77 -26.20 22.69
N LYS A 927 14.95 -25.31 23.27
CA LYS A 927 13.48 -25.44 23.23
C LYS A 927 12.94 -25.33 21.80
N PHE A 928 13.49 -24.44 20.98
CA PHE A 928 13.09 -24.31 19.58
C PHE A 928 13.49 -25.56 18.78
N ARG A 929 14.71 -26.08 18.98
CA ARG A 929 15.16 -27.33 18.37
C ARG A 929 14.24 -28.51 18.72
N SER A 930 14.00 -28.75 20.01
CA SER A 930 13.14 -29.83 20.47
C SER A 930 11.72 -29.69 19.92
N PHE A 931 11.16 -28.48 19.94
CA PHE A 931 9.83 -28.21 19.40
C PHE A 931 9.67 -28.59 17.93
N LEU A 932 10.66 -28.29 17.07
CA LEU A 932 10.60 -28.69 15.66
C LEU A 932 10.64 -30.22 15.49
N ILE A 933 11.51 -30.90 16.25
CA ILE A 933 11.65 -32.36 16.21
C ILE A 933 10.35 -33.03 16.67
N ASP A 934 9.78 -32.56 17.79
CA ASP A 934 8.55 -33.09 18.37
C ASP A 934 7.34 -32.93 17.43
N HIS A 935 7.39 -31.96 16.52
CA HIS A 935 6.36 -31.71 15.50
C HIS A 935 6.69 -32.35 14.13
N GLY A 936 7.64 -33.29 14.09
CA GLY A 936 7.91 -34.11 12.90
C GLY A 936 8.83 -33.48 11.86
N VAL A 937 9.52 -32.38 12.19
CA VAL A 937 10.56 -31.83 11.30
C VAL A 937 11.82 -32.69 11.38
N PRO A 938 12.37 -33.21 10.27
CA PRO A 938 13.58 -34.03 10.29
C PRO A 938 14.76 -33.30 10.95
N GLU A 939 15.54 -33.99 11.80
CA GLU A 939 16.67 -33.38 12.52
C GLU A 939 17.67 -32.68 11.58
N THR A 940 17.93 -33.26 10.41
CA THR A 940 18.80 -32.66 9.38
C THR A 940 18.28 -31.32 8.87
N MET A 941 16.96 -31.18 8.76
CA MET A 941 16.28 -29.94 8.37
C MET A 941 16.32 -28.91 9.50
N VAL A 942 16.12 -29.36 10.75
CA VAL A 942 16.25 -28.51 11.94
C VAL A 942 17.66 -27.92 12.03
N ASP A 943 18.70 -28.74 11.91
CA ASP A 943 20.09 -28.27 11.93
C ASP A 943 20.39 -27.30 10.78
N MET A 944 19.81 -27.55 9.59
CA MET A 944 19.95 -26.63 8.45
C MET A 944 19.28 -25.27 8.71
N ILE A 945 18.04 -25.25 9.23
CA ILE A 945 17.31 -24.03 9.58
C ILE A 945 18.10 -23.23 10.63
N ILE A 946 18.49 -23.88 11.73
CA ILE A 946 19.20 -23.22 12.83
C ILE A 946 20.52 -22.64 12.32
N THR A 947 21.32 -23.41 11.58
CA THR A 947 22.62 -22.95 11.08
C THR A 947 22.48 -21.76 10.14
N ARG A 948 21.61 -21.89 9.13
CA ARG A 948 21.47 -20.88 8.07
C ARG A 948 20.82 -19.59 8.57
N MET A 949 19.74 -19.71 9.34
CA MET A 949 19.05 -18.53 9.87
C MET A 949 19.85 -17.83 10.96
N THR A 950 20.67 -18.56 11.74
CA THR A 950 21.60 -17.94 12.70
C THR A 950 22.67 -17.14 11.97
N ALA A 951 23.27 -17.70 10.91
CA ALA A 951 24.27 -17.00 10.10
C ALA A 951 23.68 -15.75 9.41
N LEU A 952 22.47 -15.87 8.85
CA LEU A 952 21.76 -14.76 8.25
C LEU A 952 21.44 -13.66 9.27
N ASN A 953 20.94 -14.02 10.45
CA ASN A 953 20.64 -13.06 11.52
C ASN A 953 21.89 -12.40 12.11
N GLN A 954 23.02 -13.09 12.08
CA GLN A 954 24.31 -12.48 12.41
C GLN A 954 24.67 -11.43 11.36
N ALA A 955 24.61 -11.77 10.06
CA ALA A 955 24.91 -10.83 8.98
C ALA A 955 23.99 -9.60 8.97
N ILE A 956 22.68 -9.78 9.20
CA ILE A 956 21.71 -8.68 9.33
C ILE A 956 22.04 -7.82 10.57
N GLY A 957 22.36 -8.46 11.69
CA GLY A 957 22.68 -7.76 12.94
C GLY A 957 24.01 -6.99 12.90
N ASP A 958 24.98 -7.50 12.14
CA ASP A 958 26.31 -6.90 11.97
C ASP A 958 26.29 -5.75 10.94
N ASP A 959 25.31 -5.73 10.04
CA ASP A 959 25.04 -4.63 9.09
C ASP A 959 24.41 -3.42 9.82
N ARG A 960 25.19 -2.78 10.69
CA ARG A 960 24.73 -1.69 11.56
C ARG A 960 24.46 -0.38 10.80
N SER A 961 25.09 -0.19 9.63
CA SER A 961 24.88 0.96 8.77
C SER A 961 23.51 0.95 8.09
N ASN A 962 23.03 -0.23 7.67
CA ASN A 962 21.79 -0.34 6.90
C ASN A 962 20.64 -1.02 7.63
N LEU A 963 20.86 -1.89 8.62
CA LEU A 963 19.80 -2.67 9.26
C LEU A 963 19.96 -2.67 10.79
N GLY A 964 20.92 -3.43 11.29
CA GLY A 964 21.19 -3.65 12.71
C GLY A 964 20.28 -4.71 13.37
N PRO A 965 20.45 -4.95 14.69
CA PRO A 965 19.82 -6.09 15.39
C PRO A 965 18.28 -6.10 15.34
N GLY A 966 17.64 -4.95 15.19
CA GLY A 966 16.19 -4.81 15.15
C GLY A 966 15.53 -5.39 13.89
N TYR A 967 16.32 -5.68 12.85
CA TYR A 967 15.90 -6.25 11.56
C TYR A 967 16.16 -7.74 11.44
N ARG A 968 16.69 -8.39 12.48
CA ARG A 968 16.85 -9.85 12.46
C ARG A 968 15.51 -10.52 12.13
N ILE A 969 15.56 -11.65 11.48
CA ILE A 969 14.39 -12.42 11.08
C ILE A 969 13.97 -13.31 12.25
N GLY A 970 12.71 -13.25 12.64
CA GLY A 970 12.15 -14.07 13.71
C GLY A 970 11.93 -15.53 13.31
N HIS A 971 11.76 -16.41 14.30
CA HIS A 971 11.64 -17.86 14.10
C HIS A 971 10.23 -18.32 13.71
N SER A 972 9.23 -17.42 13.65
CA SER A 972 7.84 -17.77 13.31
C SER A 972 7.68 -18.40 11.93
N PHE A 973 8.55 -18.06 10.96
CA PHE A 973 8.52 -18.63 9.61
C PHE A 973 8.71 -20.15 9.59
N PHE A 974 9.37 -20.70 10.60
CA PHE A 974 9.68 -22.13 10.69
C PHE A 974 8.89 -22.84 11.78
N VAL A 975 7.89 -22.19 12.39
CA VAL A 975 7.00 -22.83 13.38
C VAL A 975 5.98 -23.73 12.64
N PRO A 976 5.97 -25.05 12.86
CA PRO A 976 5.02 -26.00 12.28
C PRO A 976 3.54 -25.61 12.52
N LEU A 977 2.70 -25.69 11.47
CA LEU A 977 1.28 -25.28 11.52
C LEU A 977 0.26 -26.44 11.51
N GLY A 978 0.68 -27.70 11.65
CA GLY A 978 -0.21 -28.88 11.70
C GLY A 978 0.43 -30.12 11.06
N ASP A 979 -0.39 -31.09 10.64
CA ASP A 979 0.09 -32.27 9.92
C ASP A 979 0.52 -31.87 8.49
N PHE A 980 1.80 -31.55 8.34
CA PHE A 980 2.42 -31.15 7.07
C PHE A 980 3.68 -31.99 6.82
N ASP A 981 4.00 -32.27 5.55
CA ASP A 981 5.25 -32.95 5.21
C ASP A 981 6.42 -31.95 5.20
N TYR A 982 7.27 -32.01 6.22
CA TYR A 982 8.39 -31.09 6.45
C TYR A 982 9.63 -31.48 5.64
N ASP A 983 9.45 -31.55 4.33
CA ASP A 983 10.46 -31.93 3.33
C ASP A 983 11.37 -30.75 2.92
N PRO A 984 12.44 -30.97 2.14
CA PRO A 984 13.24 -29.89 1.57
C PRO A 984 12.43 -28.87 0.73
N GLY A 985 11.31 -29.31 0.15
CA GLY A 985 10.37 -28.46 -0.57
C GLY A 985 9.67 -27.44 0.33
N TRP A 986 9.34 -27.80 1.58
CA TRP A 986 8.80 -26.89 2.59
C TRP A 986 9.78 -25.78 2.92
N TYR A 987 11.01 -26.14 3.26
CA TYR A 987 12.06 -25.17 3.54
C TYR A 987 12.28 -24.24 2.33
N ARG A 988 12.39 -24.80 1.11
CA ARG A 988 12.52 -24.02 -0.12
C ARG A 988 11.37 -23.02 -0.28
N ARG A 989 10.12 -23.44 -0.08
CA ARG A 989 8.96 -22.55 -0.16
C ARG A 989 9.06 -21.39 0.82
N VAL A 990 9.34 -21.67 2.11
CA VAL A 990 9.51 -20.62 3.13
C VAL A 990 10.62 -19.64 2.73
N ILE A 991 11.75 -20.14 2.26
CA ILE A 991 12.85 -19.28 1.80
C ILE A 991 12.44 -18.44 0.58
N GLU A 992 11.84 -19.03 -0.45
CA GLU A 992 11.52 -18.35 -1.71
C GLU A 992 10.34 -17.37 -1.60
N THR A 993 9.33 -17.66 -0.79
CA THR A 993 8.10 -16.84 -0.74
C THR A 993 8.07 -15.86 0.43
N GLU A 994 8.87 -16.07 1.48
CA GLU A 994 8.81 -15.25 2.68
C GLU A 994 10.17 -14.62 3.03
N ILE A 995 11.25 -15.42 3.08
CA ILE A 995 12.57 -14.89 3.49
C ILE A 995 13.22 -14.06 2.38
N ILE A 996 13.28 -14.55 1.14
CA ILE A 996 13.95 -13.84 0.04
C ILE A 996 13.30 -12.49 -0.26
N PRO A 997 11.97 -12.36 -0.40
CA PRO A 997 11.33 -11.05 -0.58
C PRO A 997 11.68 -10.07 0.55
N LEU A 998 11.79 -10.55 1.79
CA LEU A 998 12.22 -9.73 2.92
C LEU A 998 13.70 -9.29 2.78
N LEU A 999 14.58 -10.16 2.29
CA LEU A 999 15.98 -9.81 2.04
C LEU A 999 16.13 -8.81 0.89
N GLU A 1000 15.30 -8.92 -0.15
CA GLU A 1000 15.23 -7.94 -1.25
C GLU A 1000 14.77 -6.56 -0.75
N GLU A 1001 13.90 -6.51 0.28
CA GLU A 1001 13.54 -5.27 0.95
C GLU A 1001 14.64 -4.74 1.87
N TYR A 1002 15.30 -5.62 2.64
CA TYR A 1002 16.35 -5.26 3.59
C TYR A 1002 17.61 -4.76 2.90
N TRP A 1003 18.02 -5.42 1.82
CA TRP A 1003 19.14 -5.02 0.97
C TRP A 1003 18.64 -4.51 -0.38
N PHE A 1004 17.60 -3.67 -0.36
CA PHE A 1004 17.06 -3.02 -1.57
C PHE A 1004 18.14 -2.22 -2.33
N ASP A 1005 19.07 -1.61 -1.59
CA ASP A 1005 20.20 -0.86 -2.15
C ASP A 1005 21.43 -1.74 -2.46
N ASP A 1006 21.39 -3.04 -2.14
CA ASP A 1006 22.46 -4.03 -2.35
C ASP A 1006 21.87 -5.40 -2.81
N PRO A 1007 21.34 -5.46 -4.05
CA PRO A 1007 20.68 -6.66 -4.56
C PRO A 1007 21.64 -7.86 -4.68
N ASP A 1008 22.94 -7.62 -4.89
CA ASP A 1008 23.95 -8.68 -4.96
C ASP A 1008 24.10 -9.40 -3.61
N LYS A 1009 24.03 -8.66 -2.50
CA LYS A 1009 24.02 -9.24 -1.15
C LYS A 1009 22.75 -10.05 -0.89
N ALA A 1010 21.59 -9.56 -1.33
CA ALA A 1010 20.34 -10.33 -1.25
C ALA A 1010 20.41 -11.62 -2.07
N ASP A 1011 20.93 -11.56 -3.31
CA ASP A 1011 21.09 -12.72 -4.19
C ASP A 1011 22.14 -13.71 -3.67
N SER A 1012 23.23 -13.23 -3.08
CA SER A 1012 24.23 -14.06 -2.41
C SER A 1012 23.62 -14.86 -1.26
N TRP A 1013 22.83 -14.21 -0.40
CA TRP A 1013 22.12 -14.91 0.68
C TRP A 1013 21.05 -15.85 0.15
N ARG A 1014 20.31 -15.49 -0.89
CA ARG A 1014 19.40 -16.41 -1.59
C ARG A 1014 20.09 -17.68 -2.04
N GLN A 1015 21.25 -17.57 -2.67
CA GLN A 1015 22.03 -18.73 -3.11
C GLN A 1015 22.49 -19.58 -1.92
N GLN A 1016 23.04 -18.97 -0.88
CA GLN A 1016 23.49 -19.68 0.33
C GLN A 1016 22.32 -20.39 1.05
N LEU A 1017 21.16 -19.74 1.13
CA LEU A 1017 19.97 -20.29 1.77
C LEU A 1017 19.37 -21.45 0.97
N LEU A 1018 19.50 -21.49 -0.35
CA LEU A 1018 18.95 -22.54 -1.22
C LEU A 1018 19.97 -23.60 -1.65
N GLN A 1019 21.26 -23.41 -1.35
CA GLN A 1019 22.32 -24.33 -1.75
C GLN A 1019 22.07 -25.74 -1.18
N GLY A 1020 22.11 -26.76 -2.03
CA GLY A 1020 21.98 -28.17 -1.60
C GLY A 1020 20.59 -28.59 -1.10
N VAL A 1021 19.56 -27.76 -1.29
CA VAL A 1021 18.16 -28.11 -1.01
C VAL A 1021 17.59 -28.80 -2.25
N SER A 1022 17.79 -30.12 -2.38
CA SER A 1022 17.25 -30.94 -3.48
C SER A 1022 15.88 -31.51 -3.15
#